data_AF-A0AAD4G5M8-F1
#
_entry.id   AF-A0AAD4G5M8-F1
#
_cell.length_a   1.000
_cell.length_b   1.000
_cell.length_c   1.000
_cell.angle_alpha   90.00
_cell.angle_beta   90.00
_cell.angle_gamma   90.00
#
_symmetry.space_group_name_H-M   'P 1'
#
loop_
_entity.id
_entity.type
_entity.pdbx_description
1 polymer ?
#
loop_
_entity_poly.entity_id
_entity_poly.type
_entity_poly.pdbx_seq_one_letter_code
_entity_poly.pdbx_strand_id
1 'polypeptide(L)'
;MVDRENGELLVDLGIGINPSGNQTLVGLWRLDALEASFGAGGFLRGNIHHTCTLGRYGGIQAEMSQERGRQTHVAFRSAYNLSYEVVRPNDNRPTFVMDKDAYALNNEFMQECTQAISMYSGEAKRRSYGVRDEYRMSGIAMEHIMSELLDKVKTFLASDPILWISSEVWFEFLSRRVRALQLAQITIKDLDPPNFGILTGIVCHLIRCTSSTPIILDYHVRESMALLQFSRVCERFGMFFLLDLDLHKTSPLSAIQQHDDSEVLKLMEAKLQKKEGRPAWRIASQDDLEQFPIGNMPTWALLIKTIRDQPWLIMRAWMWTNDLSYLEPVVGKLFVQFTCQLWMQIDEAWLIDPQHRPEPMSLQDAIKSWSLDGVFKTIRACFFKACNADIPGSTGAGRRQPGFAERTDIFFPEPSSNSKPARRSPWSIFWSKPGYIWEYHELVKEYSASGELEIVDRLHMIFSLLQTLPDASKGSSNTPGKTWKSEDNRIVLITNPKFYKIDGISQEKGQRTRRKTARVLKPRTKLQMDIMEHTGYGDLLASKALLMERRRLQEERRRKSAKVKNSRKPPVRYAGAMVQKGKNHTTNEKEIGDKGNQIVEKEEEEEEEEEEEEEEEEEEEEEEEEEEEEEEEEEEEEEEEQEQEQEEQEEQDKKDEENEFSNDE
;
A
#
# COMPACT_ATOMS: atom_id res chain seq x y z
N MET A 1 68.92 4.62 9.43
CA MET A 1 68.55 4.49 8.00
C MET A 1 68.07 5.83 7.42
N VAL A 2 68.78 6.93 7.72
CA VAL A 2 68.48 8.26 7.16
C VAL A 2 69.33 8.53 5.92
N ASP A 3 70.39 7.74 5.71
CA ASP A 3 71.29 7.84 4.57
C ASP A 3 70.76 7.06 3.37
N ARG A 4 70.43 7.79 2.31
CA ARG A 4 69.84 7.26 1.06
C ARG A 4 70.79 6.33 0.31
N GLU A 5 72.11 6.49 0.44
CA GLU A 5 73.10 5.62 -0.21
C GLU A 5 73.05 4.18 0.32
N ASN A 6 72.56 4.01 1.55
CA ASN A 6 72.48 2.74 2.26
C ASN A 6 71.04 2.20 2.38
N GLY A 7 70.09 2.77 1.62
CA GLY A 7 68.66 2.49 1.68
C GLY A 7 67.87 3.58 2.40
N GLU A 8 66.75 3.97 1.82
CA GLU A 8 65.93 5.10 2.29
C GLU A 8 64.79 4.58 3.19
N LEU A 9 64.76 5.01 4.46
CA LEU A 9 63.60 4.83 5.32
C LEU A 9 62.47 5.72 4.82
N LEU A 10 61.32 5.13 4.48
CA LEU A 10 60.08 5.85 4.20
C LEU A 10 59.14 5.75 5.41
N VAL A 11 58.55 6.89 5.78
CA VAL A 11 57.63 7.04 6.90
C VAL A 11 56.34 7.66 6.39
N ASP A 12 55.21 7.15 6.87
CA ASP A 12 53.90 7.76 6.67
C ASP A 12 53.57 8.63 7.90
N LEU A 13 53.54 9.95 7.71
CA LEU A 13 53.15 10.94 8.71
C LEU A 13 51.70 11.35 8.49
N GLY A 14 50.81 11.01 9.43
CA GLY A 14 49.43 11.47 9.44
C GLY A 14 49.21 12.65 10.39
N ILE A 15 48.78 13.78 9.85
CA ILE A 15 48.42 14.98 10.60
C ILE A 15 46.90 15.05 10.72
N GLY A 16 46.38 14.75 11.91
CA GLY A 16 44.96 14.88 12.23
C GLY A 16 44.63 16.27 12.77
N ILE A 17 43.66 16.95 12.16
CA ILE A 17 43.18 18.25 12.62
C ILE A 17 41.75 18.06 13.11
N ASN A 18 41.58 18.18 14.43
CA ASN A 18 40.31 17.95 15.11
C ASN A 18 39.84 19.23 15.82
N PRO A 19 38.52 19.46 15.91
CA PRO A 19 37.97 20.60 16.62
C PRO A 19 38.19 20.44 18.14
N SER A 20 38.55 21.52 18.83
CA SER A 20 38.90 21.53 20.26
C SER A 20 37.83 22.13 21.17
N GLY A 21 36.59 22.30 20.68
CA GLY A 21 35.47 22.89 21.42
C GLY A 21 34.45 21.88 21.95
N ASN A 22 33.52 22.37 22.79
CA ASN A 22 32.39 21.58 23.31
C ASN A 22 31.33 21.25 22.25
N GLN A 23 31.38 21.90 21.09
CA GLN A 23 30.48 21.64 19.98
C GLN A 23 30.97 20.47 19.15
N THR A 24 30.05 19.58 18.76
CA THR A 24 30.34 18.47 17.85
C THR A 24 30.37 18.98 16.42
N LEU A 25 31.54 18.84 15.77
CA LEU A 25 31.79 19.39 14.44
C LEU A 25 32.37 18.34 13.51
N VAL A 26 32.02 18.45 12.23
CA VAL A 26 32.63 17.75 11.10
C VAL A 26 33.47 18.73 10.31
N GLY A 27 34.73 18.38 10.07
CA GLY A 27 35.63 19.11 9.19
C GLY A 27 35.53 18.62 7.75
N LEU A 28 35.40 19.55 6.82
CA LEU A 28 35.43 19.30 5.38
C LEU A 28 36.55 20.12 4.75
N TRP A 29 37.54 19.46 4.18
CA TRP A 29 38.58 20.10 3.40
C TRP A 29 37.98 20.87 2.23
N ARG A 30 38.41 22.11 2.07
CA ARG A 30 38.14 22.92 0.87
C ARG A 30 39.11 22.54 -0.23
N LEU A 31 38.57 22.15 -1.38
CA LEU A 31 39.35 21.67 -2.51
C LEU A 31 40.24 22.75 -3.12
N ASP A 32 39.79 24.01 -3.19
CA ASP A 32 40.59 25.13 -3.69
C ASP A 32 41.85 25.38 -2.83
N ALA A 33 41.69 25.33 -1.50
CA ALA A 33 42.80 25.46 -0.57
C ALA A 33 43.77 24.27 -0.65
N LEU A 34 43.24 23.04 -0.78
CA LEU A 34 44.07 21.85 -0.98
C LEU A 34 44.80 21.90 -2.32
N GLU A 35 44.13 22.21 -3.43
CA GLU A 35 44.74 22.33 -4.76
C GLU A 35 45.87 23.35 -4.76
N ALA A 36 45.65 24.53 -4.17
CA ALA A 36 46.69 25.55 -4.01
C ALA A 36 47.89 25.03 -3.20
N SER A 37 47.63 24.29 -2.11
CA SER A 37 48.67 23.70 -1.26
C SER A 37 49.47 22.60 -1.98
N PHE A 38 48.80 21.71 -2.72
CA PHE A 38 49.45 20.67 -3.52
C PHE A 38 50.27 21.28 -4.67
N GLY A 39 49.71 22.27 -5.36
CA GLY A 39 50.41 23.01 -6.40
C GLY A 39 51.66 23.72 -5.86
N ALA A 40 51.57 24.40 -4.73
CA ALA A 40 52.71 25.04 -4.08
C ALA A 40 53.78 24.03 -3.62
N GLY A 41 53.37 22.82 -3.23
CA GLY A 41 54.27 21.73 -2.87
C GLY A 41 55.03 21.11 -4.06
N GLY A 42 54.58 21.35 -5.29
CA GLY A 42 55.17 20.74 -6.50
C GLY A 42 54.70 19.30 -6.74
N PHE A 43 53.54 18.93 -6.20
CA PHE A 43 52.90 17.64 -6.48
C PHE A 43 52.38 17.60 -7.91
N LEU A 44 52.30 16.39 -8.47
CA LEU A 44 51.64 16.16 -9.75
C LEU A 44 50.13 16.45 -9.63
N ARG A 45 49.44 16.48 -10.77
CA ARG A 45 47.97 16.60 -10.78
C ARG A 45 47.38 15.44 -9.98
N GLY A 46 46.78 15.77 -8.83
CA GLY A 46 46.22 14.80 -7.92
C GLY A 46 44.85 14.28 -8.37
N ASN A 47 44.50 13.11 -7.83
CA ASN A 47 43.15 12.58 -7.90
C ASN A 47 42.28 13.31 -6.86
N ILE A 48 41.23 13.98 -7.34
CA ILE A 48 40.28 14.71 -6.51
C ILE A 48 39.12 13.80 -6.17
N HIS A 49 38.73 13.81 -4.89
CA HIS A 49 37.66 13.00 -4.34
C HIS A 49 36.58 13.89 -3.75
N HIS A 50 35.44 14.06 -4.42
CA HIS A 50 34.33 14.85 -3.89
C HIS A 50 33.62 14.09 -2.75
N THR A 51 33.45 14.73 -1.60
CA THR A 51 32.66 14.17 -0.50
C THR A 51 31.18 14.42 -0.75
N CYS A 52 30.35 13.37 -0.76
CA CYS A 52 28.90 13.50 -0.97
C CYS A 52 28.53 14.33 -2.22
N THR A 53 29.32 14.22 -3.29
CA THR A 53 29.18 14.99 -4.53
C THR A 53 29.25 16.52 -4.37
N LEU A 54 29.84 17.02 -3.28
CA LEU A 54 30.11 18.45 -3.10
C LEU A 54 31.27 18.88 -3.99
N GLY A 55 31.01 19.83 -4.90
CA GLY A 55 31.98 20.27 -5.90
C GLY A 55 33.22 20.95 -5.33
N ARG A 56 33.12 21.51 -4.11
CA ARG A 56 34.21 22.29 -3.47
C ARG A 56 34.80 21.62 -2.23
N TYR A 57 34.29 20.46 -1.82
CA TYR A 57 34.69 19.82 -0.57
C TYR A 57 35.03 18.34 -0.81
N GLY A 58 36.14 17.88 -0.25
CA GLY A 58 36.65 16.57 -0.64
C GLY A 58 38.04 16.22 -0.14
N GLY A 59 38.70 15.30 -0.83
CA GLY A 59 40.10 14.95 -0.60
C GLY A 59 40.92 15.05 -1.88
N ILE A 60 42.25 15.10 -1.74
CA ILE A 60 43.20 15.07 -2.85
C ILE A 60 44.31 14.10 -2.51
N GLN A 61 44.67 13.26 -3.49
CA GLN A 61 45.83 12.37 -3.41
C GLN A 61 46.75 12.61 -4.60
N ALA A 62 48.04 12.83 -4.34
CA ALA A 62 49.00 13.08 -5.41
C ALA A 62 50.40 12.57 -5.07
N GLU A 63 51.07 12.07 -6.09
CA GLU A 63 52.50 11.81 -6.04
C GLU A 63 53.30 13.09 -6.28
N MET A 64 54.48 13.15 -5.68
CA MET A 64 55.48 14.18 -5.96
C MET A 64 56.18 13.86 -7.29
N SER A 65 56.53 14.87 -8.09
CA SER A 65 57.38 14.65 -9.26
C SER A 65 58.73 14.04 -8.85
N GLN A 66 59.32 13.18 -9.67
CA GLN A 66 60.57 12.49 -9.31
C GLN A 66 61.71 13.46 -8.96
N GLU A 67 61.85 14.55 -9.71
CA GLU A 67 62.87 15.57 -9.46
C GLU A 67 62.65 16.27 -8.11
N ARG A 68 61.41 16.73 -7.85
CA ARG A 68 61.07 17.40 -6.59
C ARG A 68 61.13 16.45 -5.41
N GLY A 69 60.71 15.20 -5.57
CA GLY A 69 60.79 14.16 -4.54
C GLY A 69 62.23 13.80 -4.19
N ARG A 70 63.17 13.85 -5.14
CA ARG A 70 64.60 13.71 -4.85
C ARG A 70 65.16 14.86 -4.02
N GLN A 71 64.64 16.07 -4.18
CA GLN A 71 65.10 17.27 -3.46
C GLN A 71 64.46 17.41 -2.08
N THR A 72 63.16 17.15 -2.00
CA THR A 72 62.33 17.35 -0.79
C THR A 72 62.24 16.10 0.08
N HIS A 73 62.60 14.94 -0.47
CA HIS A 73 62.40 13.63 0.13
C HIS A 73 60.94 13.31 0.50
N VAL A 74 59.97 13.96 -0.16
CA VAL A 74 58.55 13.65 -0.05
C VAL A 74 58.12 12.92 -1.33
N ALA A 75 57.44 11.79 -1.18
CA ALA A 75 57.01 10.96 -2.30
C ALA A 75 55.52 11.11 -2.61
N PHE A 76 54.67 11.28 -1.60
CA PHE A 76 53.22 11.27 -1.76
C PHE A 76 52.54 12.09 -0.67
N ARG A 77 51.37 12.65 -0.99
CA ARG A 77 50.49 13.33 -0.04
C ARG A 77 49.04 12.94 -0.30
N SER A 78 48.27 12.73 0.77
CA SER A 78 46.85 12.41 0.75
C SER A 78 46.10 13.20 1.83
N ALA A 79 45.21 14.09 1.41
CA ALA A 79 44.33 14.82 2.31
C ALA A 79 42.88 14.30 2.17
N TYR A 80 42.22 13.98 3.27
CA TYR A 80 40.84 13.46 3.29
C TYR A 80 40.08 13.81 4.58
N ASN A 81 38.75 13.78 4.50
CA ASN A 81 37.85 14.06 5.63
C ASN A 81 37.70 12.81 6.51
N LEU A 82 37.57 12.93 7.83
CA LEU A 82 37.40 11.76 8.73
C LEU A 82 35.95 11.35 8.94
N SER A 83 34.96 12.06 8.39
CA SER A 83 33.54 11.74 8.57
C SER A 83 33.13 10.36 8.02
N TYR A 84 33.90 9.81 7.08
CA TYR A 84 33.66 8.46 6.55
C TYR A 84 33.90 7.36 7.60
N GLU A 85 34.62 7.64 8.69
CA GLU A 85 34.89 6.68 9.77
C GLU A 85 33.60 6.16 10.44
N VAL A 86 32.48 6.88 10.32
CA VAL A 86 31.17 6.46 10.82
C VAL A 86 30.70 5.15 10.19
N VAL A 87 30.96 4.97 8.90
CA VAL A 87 30.45 3.88 8.07
C VAL A 87 31.58 2.98 7.56
N ARG A 88 32.80 3.21 8.06
CA ARG A 88 33.99 2.48 7.66
C ARG A 88 34.04 1.15 8.42
N PRO A 89 33.94 -0.01 7.73
CA PRO A 89 34.19 -1.30 8.37
C PRO A 89 35.67 -1.46 8.72
N ASN A 90 35.96 -2.34 9.68
CA ASN A 90 37.32 -2.59 10.18
C ASN A 90 38.32 -3.05 9.10
N ASP A 91 37.83 -3.57 7.97
CA ASP A 91 38.64 -4.08 6.85
C ASP A 91 38.87 -3.06 5.73
N ASN A 92 38.37 -1.82 5.88
CA ASN A 92 38.48 -0.72 4.92
C ASN A 92 37.88 -0.98 3.54
N ARG A 93 37.06 -2.01 3.36
CA ARG A 93 36.38 -2.23 2.09
C ARG A 93 35.15 -1.32 2.03
N PRO A 94 34.91 -0.61 0.90
CA PRO A 94 33.68 0.16 0.75
C PRO A 94 32.49 -0.81 0.76
N THR A 95 31.70 -0.79 1.83
CA THR A 95 30.52 -1.64 1.97
C THR A 95 29.29 -0.83 1.62
N PHE A 96 28.93 -0.89 0.34
CA PHE A 96 27.55 -0.76 -0.06
C PHE A 96 27.24 -1.94 -0.98
N VAL A 97 26.02 -2.44 -0.96
CA VAL A 97 25.60 -3.58 -1.78
C VAL A 97 25.90 -3.37 -3.28
N MET A 98 25.93 -4.48 -4.01
CA MET A 98 26.16 -4.44 -5.45
C MET A 98 24.94 -3.85 -6.17
N ASP A 99 25.15 -3.32 -7.37
CA ASP A 99 24.05 -2.70 -8.13
C ASP A 99 22.92 -3.69 -8.43
N LYS A 100 23.24 -4.98 -8.61
CA LYS A 100 22.25 -6.06 -8.77
C LYS A 100 21.27 -6.19 -7.59
N ASP A 101 21.73 -5.90 -6.38
CA ASP A 101 20.93 -6.03 -5.15
C ASP A 101 19.91 -4.90 -5.09
N ALA A 102 20.34 -3.68 -5.46
CA ALA A 102 19.47 -2.52 -5.63
C ALA A 102 18.52 -2.66 -6.82
N TYR A 103 18.97 -3.25 -7.92
CA TYR A 103 18.14 -3.57 -9.10
C TYR A 103 17.02 -4.54 -8.72
N ALA A 104 17.36 -5.58 -7.96
CA ALA A 104 16.40 -6.54 -7.44
C ALA A 104 15.54 -5.99 -6.29
N LEU A 105 15.87 -4.84 -5.69
CA LEU A 105 15.37 -4.38 -4.38
C LEU A 105 15.33 -5.52 -3.35
N ASN A 106 16.44 -6.25 -3.22
CA ASN A 106 16.50 -7.33 -2.26
C ASN A 106 16.64 -6.81 -0.81
N ASN A 107 16.52 -7.74 0.15
CA ASN A 107 16.64 -7.41 1.56
C ASN A 107 18.02 -6.83 1.92
N GLU A 108 19.09 -7.21 1.21
CA GLU A 108 20.44 -6.70 1.47
C GLU A 108 20.54 -5.20 1.18
N PHE A 109 20.01 -4.75 0.02
CA PHE A 109 19.95 -3.32 -0.31
C PHE A 109 19.15 -2.51 0.72
N MET A 110 17.99 -3.03 1.12
CA MET A 110 17.12 -2.36 2.09
C MET A 110 17.76 -2.28 3.48
N GLN A 111 18.45 -3.35 3.91
CA GLN A 111 19.15 -3.41 5.19
C GLN A 111 20.34 -2.46 5.21
N GLU A 112 21.18 -2.44 4.17
CA GLU A 112 22.32 -1.52 4.06
C GLU A 112 21.89 -0.04 4.09
N CYS A 113 20.83 0.32 3.36
CA CYS A 113 20.29 1.68 3.42
C CYS A 113 19.79 2.04 4.83
N THR A 114 19.05 1.12 5.47
CA THR A 114 18.54 1.32 6.84
C THR A 114 19.66 1.43 7.85
N GLN A 115 20.71 0.62 7.71
CA GLN A 115 21.90 0.64 8.55
C GLN A 115 22.66 1.96 8.40
N ALA A 116 22.91 2.42 7.17
CA ALA A 116 23.54 3.72 6.92
C ALA A 116 22.74 4.88 7.54
N ILE A 117 21.41 4.89 7.35
CA ILE A 117 20.50 5.88 7.95
C ILE A 117 20.59 5.84 9.48
N SER A 118 20.60 4.65 10.07
CA SER A 118 20.71 4.46 11.52
C SER A 118 22.05 4.98 12.06
N MET A 119 23.17 4.65 11.40
CA MET A 119 24.50 5.13 11.78
C MET A 119 24.59 6.66 11.75
N TYR A 120 24.08 7.29 10.68
CA TYR A 120 24.07 8.75 10.56
C TYR A 120 23.10 9.43 11.52
N SER A 121 21.96 8.79 11.82
CA SER A 121 20.94 9.37 12.71
C SER A 121 21.27 9.19 14.19
N GLY A 122 22.16 8.25 14.52
CA GLY A 122 22.54 7.87 15.88
C GLY A 122 23.72 8.66 16.45
N GLU A 123 24.70 7.94 17.00
CA GLU A 123 25.80 8.52 17.77
C GLU A 123 26.74 9.43 16.95
N ALA A 124 26.77 9.30 15.63
CA ALA A 124 27.61 10.12 14.76
C ALA A 124 27.35 11.63 14.95
N LYS A 125 26.10 12.02 15.21
CA LYS A 125 25.73 13.43 15.47
C LYS A 125 26.36 13.99 16.76
N ARG A 126 26.71 13.11 17.69
CA ARG A 126 27.22 13.46 19.03
C ARG A 126 28.75 13.40 19.13
N ARG A 127 29.44 13.14 18.02
CA ARG A 127 30.91 13.07 17.97
C ARG A 127 31.46 14.10 16.98
N SER A 128 32.70 14.51 17.20
CA SER A 128 33.42 15.36 16.25
C SER A 128 34.26 14.52 15.32
N TYR A 129 34.34 14.93 14.06
CA TYR A 129 35.15 14.29 13.02
C TYR A 129 36.02 15.34 12.39
N GLY A 130 37.34 15.20 12.53
CA GLY A 130 38.29 16.11 11.94
C GLY A 130 38.53 15.85 10.46
N VAL A 131 39.69 16.31 10.03
CA VAL A 131 40.27 16.01 8.73
C VAL A 131 41.69 15.47 8.91
N ARG A 132 42.21 14.78 7.90
CA ARG A 132 43.58 14.27 7.92
C ARG A 132 44.35 14.67 6.67
N ASP A 133 45.63 14.96 6.86
CA ASP A 133 46.62 15.17 5.82
C ASP A 133 47.80 14.23 6.07
N GLU A 134 48.03 13.32 5.13
CA GLU A 134 49.03 12.25 5.23
C GLU A 134 50.14 12.48 4.22
N TYR A 135 51.38 12.26 4.65
CA TYR A 135 52.56 12.40 3.82
C TYR A 135 53.39 11.13 3.88
N ARG A 136 53.85 10.64 2.74
CA ARG A 136 54.92 9.64 2.65
C ARG A 136 56.24 10.33 2.36
N MET A 137 57.19 10.26 3.29
CA MET A 137 58.46 10.98 3.18
C MET A 137 59.62 10.19 3.77
N SER A 138 60.85 10.60 3.46
CA SER A 138 62.03 9.98 4.06
C SER A 138 62.20 10.33 5.53
N GLY A 139 63.03 9.55 6.24
CA GLY A 139 63.45 9.90 7.60
C GLY A 139 64.06 11.31 7.72
N ILE A 140 64.78 11.79 6.70
CA ILE A 140 65.40 13.14 6.71
C ILE A 140 64.31 14.21 6.69
N ALA A 141 63.34 14.09 5.78
CA ALA A 141 62.24 15.04 5.68
C ALA A 141 61.38 15.03 6.96
N MET A 142 61.20 13.84 7.55
CA MET A 142 60.46 13.68 8.80
C MET A 142 61.13 14.43 9.96
N GLU A 143 62.45 14.30 10.14
CA GLU A 143 63.16 15.05 11.19
C GLU A 143 63.03 16.57 11.00
N HIS A 144 63.08 17.04 9.75
CA HIS A 144 62.95 18.45 9.43
C HIS A 144 61.52 18.98 9.66
N ILE A 145 60.48 18.22 9.25
CA ILE A 145 59.10 18.68 9.43
C ILE A 145 58.69 18.65 10.89
N MET A 146 59.16 17.69 11.68
CA MET A 146 58.75 17.52 13.07
C MET A 146 59.16 18.68 13.99
N SER A 147 60.27 19.36 13.69
CA SER A 147 60.71 20.53 14.47
C SER A 147 59.85 21.78 14.23
N GLU A 148 59.25 21.91 13.04
CA GLU A 148 58.44 23.08 12.63
C GLU A 148 56.94 22.76 12.45
N LEU A 149 56.52 21.52 12.71
CA LEU A 149 55.22 20.98 12.32
C LEU A 149 54.05 21.88 12.76
N LEU A 150 54.04 22.25 14.04
CA LEU A 150 52.96 23.05 14.62
C LEU A 150 52.84 24.43 13.96
N ASP A 151 53.96 25.08 13.65
CA ASP A 151 53.97 26.41 13.05
C ASP A 151 53.58 26.36 11.57
N LYS A 152 53.98 25.31 10.84
CA LYS A 152 53.51 25.06 9.47
C LYS A 152 52.00 24.80 9.44
N VAL A 153 51.49 23.96 10.34
CA VAL A 153 50.05 23.66 10.43
C VAL A 153 49.26 24.93 10.78
N LYS A 154 49.70 25.74 11.76
CA LYS A 154 49.06 27.02 12.08
C LYS A 154 49.04 27.98 10.90
N THR A 155 50.14 28.09 10.18
CA THR A 155 50.24 28.93 8.98
C THR A 155 49.26 28.49 7.91
N PHE A 156 49.14 27.17 7.67
CA PHE A 156 48.17 26.65 6.73
C PHE A 156 46.73 26.87 7.18
N LEU A 157 46.42 26.64 8.46
CA LEU A 157 45.09 26.87 9.03
C LEU A 157 44.65 28.34 8.98
N ALA A 158 45.59 29.28 8.97
CA ALA A 158 45.28 30.70 8.78
C ALA A 158 44.70 31.02 7.38
N SER A 159 44.80 30.10 6.42
CA SER A 159 44.18 30.23 5.09
C SER A 159 42.71 29.77 5.03
N ASP A 160 42.10 29.40 6.15
CA ASP A 160 40.74 28.84 6.24
C ASP A 160 40.52 27.61 5.33
N PRO A 161 41.38 26.55 5.40
CA PRO A 161 41.32 25.43 4.48
C PRO A 161 40.23 24.40 4.81
N ILE A 162 39.56 24.53 5.96
CA ILE A 162 38.59 23.57 6.48
C ILE A 162 37.28 24.28 6.76
N LEU A 163 36.18 23.82 6.16
CA LEU A 163 34.85 24.17 6.61
C LEU A 163 34.48 23.30 7.81
N TRP A 164 34.16 23.93 8.93
CA TRP A 164 33.58 23.27 10.10
C TRP A 164 32.07 23.40 10.07
N ILE A 165 31.36 22.26 10.09
CA ILE A 165 29.90 22.19 10.15
C ILE A 165 29.47 21.39 11.39
N SER A 166 28.30 21.69 11.95
CA SER A 166 27.73 20.86 13.02
C SER A 166 27.60 19.40 12.59
N SER A 167 28.07 18.48 13.44
CA SER A 167 27.91 17.03 13.20
C SER A 167 26.44 16.65 13.02
N GLU A 168 25.54 17.27 13.78
CA GLU A 168 24.11 17.06 13.65
C GLU A 168 23.62 17.41 12.25
N VAL A 169 23.99 18.58 11.74
CA VAL A 169 23.57 19.06 10.41
C VAL A 169 24.15 18.18 9.31
N TRP A 170 25.42 17.82 9.41
CA TRP A 170 26.10 17.01 8.41
C TRP A 170 25.49 15.61 8.30
N PHE A 171 25.37 14.89 9.41
CA PHE A 171 24.86 13.52 9.37
C PHE A 171 23.34 13.44 9.17
N GLU A 172 22.57 14.46 9.60
CA GLU A 172 21.15 14.57 9.22
C GLU A 172 21.00 14.75 7.70
N PHE A 173 21.85 15.56 7.07
CA PHE A 173 21.88 15.70 5.62
C PHE A 173 22.21 14.38 4.91
N LEU A 174 23.24 13.65 5.36
CA LEU A 174 23.59 12.34 4.78
C LEU A 174 22.45 11.32 4.93
N SER A 175 21.85 11.24 6.12
CA SER A 175 20.70 10.36 6.41
C SER A 175 19.52 10.63 5.47
N ARG A 176 19.12 11.90 5.34
CA ARG A 176 18.04 12.31 4.42
C ARG A 176 18.36 11.99 2.97
N ARG A 177 19.62 12.18 2.56
CA ARG A 177 20.06 11.90 1.20
C ARG A 177 19.99 10.41 0.87
N VAL A 178 20.48 9.53 1.76
CA VAL A 178 20.38 8.07 1.57
C VAL A 178 18.91 7.65 1.49
N ARG A 179 18.05 8.15 2.40
CA ARG A 179 16.62 7.87 2.37
C ARG A 179 15.96 8.31 1.06
N ALA A 180 16.23 9.52 0.60
CA ALA A 180 15.66 10.04 -0.64
C ALA A 180 16.09 9.21 -1.87
N LEU A 181 17.35 8.78 -1.92
CA LEU A 181 17.87 7.94 -2.99
C LEU A 181 17.31 6.51 -2.93
N GLN A 182 17.12 5.95 -1.72
CA GLN A 182 16.45 4.67 -1.54
C GLN A 182 15.01 4.71 -2.04
N LEU A 183 14.24 5.75 -1.66
CA LEU A 183 12.87 5.94 -2.16
C LEU A 183 12.84 6.11 -3.67
N ALA A 184 13.76 6.89 -4.23
CA ALA A 184 13.89 7.04 -5.68
C ALA A 184 14.14 5.68 -6.37
N GLN A 185 15.02 4.83 -5.85
CA GLN A 185 15.25 3.49 -6.40
C GLN A 185 13.98 2.62 -6.38
N ILE A 186 13.23 2.67 -5.27
CA ILE A 186 11.97 1.93 -5.12
C ILE A 186 10.97 2.40 -6.19
N THR A 187 10.75 3.72 -6.30
CA THR A 187 9.84 4.28 -7.28
C THR A 187 10.29 4.00 -8.72
N ILE A 188 11.58 4.08 -9.03
CA ILE A 188 12.10 3.77 -10.36
C ILE A 188 11.83 2.30 -10.72
N LYS A 189 11.98 1.37 -9.77
CA LYS A 189 11.64 -0.04 -10.03
C LYS A 189 10.15 -0.22 -10.33
N ASP A 190 9.28 0.48 -9.60
CA ASP A 190 7.83 0.41 -9.82
C ASP A 190 7.41 1.00 -11.17
N LEU A 191 8.12 2.03 -11.65
CA LEU A 191 7.94 2.58 -13.00
C LEU A 191 8.42 1.61 -14.09
N ASP A 192 9.33 0.69 -13.77
CA ASP A 192 9.98 -0.28 -14.67
C ASP A 192 10.42 0.34 -16.02
N PRO A 193 11.21 1.44 -16.00
CA PRO A 193 11.59 2.12 -17.23
C PRO A 193 12.58 1.28 -18.05
N PRO A 194 12.63 1.48 -19.37
CA PRO A 194 13.52 0.70 -20.26
C PRO A 194 15.02 0.82 -19.95
N ASN A 195 15.44 1.82 -19.18
CA ASN A 195 16.80 2.06 -18.70
C ASN A 195 16.95 1.88 -17.17
N PHE A 196 16.17 0.98 -16.58
CA PHE A 196 16.16 0.75 -15.13
C PHE A 196 17.55 0.42 -14.57
N GLY A 197 18.34 -0.39 -15.27
CA GLY A 197 19.70 -0.74 -14.87
C GLY A 197 20.61 0.49 -14.83
N ILE A 198 20.56 1.33 -15.85
CA ILE A 198 21.34 2.58 -15.89
C ILE A 198 20.95 3.50 -14.72
N LEU A 199 19.65 3.68 -14.48
CA LEU A 199 19.14 4.49 -13.37
C LEU A 199 19.58 3.92 -12.02
N THR A 200 19.54 2.60 -11.85
CA THR A 200 20.01 1.91 -10.65
C THR A 200 21.48 2.19 -10.38
N GLY A 201 22.34 2.07 -11.40
CA GLY A 201 23.77 2.36 -11.26
C GLY A 201 24.04 3.81 -10.84
N ILE A 202 23.26 4.76 -11.38
CA ILE A 202 23.33 6.18 -10.98
C ILE A 202 22.93 6.35 -9.51
N VAL A 203 21.80 5.78 -9.08
CA VAL A 203 21.31 5.91 -7.71
C VAL A 203 22.30 5.28 -6.71
N CYS A 204 22.77 4.06 -6.98
CA CYS A 204 23.77 3.38 -6.17
C CYS A 204 25.08 4.20 -6.08
N HIS A 205 25.53 4.78 -7.19
CA HIS A 205 26.69 5.67 -7.17
C HIS A 205 26.49 6.86 -6.21
N LEU A 206 25.33 7.52 -6.27
CA LEU A 206 25.02 8.65 -5.40
C LEU A 206 24.91 8.25 -3.93
N ILE A 207 24.40 7.05 -3.61
CA ILE A 207 24.38 6.52 -2.23
C ILE A 207 25.80 6.27 -1.75
N ARG A 208 26.64 5.59 -2.55
CA ARG A 208 28.04 5.32 -2.20
C ARG A 208 28.83 6.61 -1.95
N CYS A 209 28.52 7.68 -2.67
CA CYS A 209 29.15 8.99 -2.46
C CYS A 209 28.90 9.58 -1.07
N THR A 210 27.87 9.14 -0.34
CA THR A 210 27.59 9.60 1.03
C THR A 210 28.57 9.01 2.04
N SER A 211 29.05 7.79 1.80
CA SER A 211 29.91 7.02 2.71
C SER A 211 31.38 7.02 2.29
N SER A 212 31.65 7.07 1.00
CA SER A 212 32.99 6.95 0.44
C SER A 212 33.09 7.69 -0.89
N THR A 213 34.28 7.73 -1.50
CA THR A 213 34.41 8.14 -2.90
C THR A 213 34.55 6.90 -3.76
N PRO A 214 33.56 6.57 -4.62
CA PRO A 214 33.65 5.43 -5.51
C PRO A 214 34.86 5.57 -6.44
N ILE A 215 35.81 4.64 -6.34
CA ILE A 215 37.08 4.70 -7.10
C ILE A 215 36.89 4.16 -8.52
N ILE A 216 36.01 3.17 -8.69
CA ILE A 216 35.74 2.51 -9.96
C ILE A 216 34.29 2.79 -10.32
N LEU A 217 34.10 3.45 -11.47
CA LEU A 217 32.80 3.69 -12.06
C LEU A 217 32.63 2.73 -13.23
N ASP A 218 31.55 1.95 -13.19
CA ASP A 218 31.06 1.22 -14.34
C ASP A 218 30.85 2.16 -15.53
N TYR A 219 31.04 1.64 -16.74
CA TYR A 219 31.03 2.43 -17.96
C TYR A 219 29.75 3.24 -18.11
N HIS A 220 28.59 2.60 -17.92
CA HIS A 220 27.27 3.24 -18.04
C HIS A 220 27.06 4.37 -17.01
N VAL A 221 27.58 4.22 -15.78
CA VAL A 221 27.52 5.28 -14.76
C VAL A 221 28.39 6.46 -15.19
N ARG A 222 29.61 6.20 -15.67
CA ARG A 222 30.53 7.24 -16.12
C ARG A 222 29.97 8.04 -17.30
N GLU A 223 29.40 7.35 -18.28
CA GLU A 223 28.73 7.97 -19.43
C GLU A 223 27.53 8.80 -18.97
N SER A 224 26.70 8.25 -18.08
CA SER A 224 25.55 8.97 -17.52
C SER A 224 25.95 10.23 -16.76
N MET A 225 27.00 10.19 -15.94
CA MET A 225 27.51 11.37 -15.22
C MET A 225 28.04 12.45 -16.18
N ALA A 226 28.63 12.05 -17.31
CA ALA A 226 29.06 12.99 -18.35
C ALA A 226 27.86 13.65 -19.07
N LEU A 227 26.85 12.85 -19.44
CA LEU A 227 25.61 13.34 -20.05
C LEU A 227 24.84 14.29 -19.12
N LEU A 228 24.80 13.97 -17.81
CA LEU A 228 24.21 14.81 -16.77
C LEU A 228 25.08 16.01 -16.37
N GLN A 229 26.20 16.23 -17.07
CA GLN A 229 27.06 17.39 -16.89
C GLN A 229 27.57 17.54 -15.43
N PHE A 230 27.98 16.43 -14.80
CA PHE A 230 28.34 16.37 -13.38
C PHE A 230 29.23 17.54 -12.91
N SER A 231 30.36 17.79 -13.60
CA SER A 231 31.28 18.89 -13.25
C SER A 231 30.59 20.25 -13.29
N ARG A 232 29.83 20.53 -14.35
CA ARG A 232 29.16 21.82 -14.55
C ARG A 232 28.06 22.06 -13.52
N VAL A 233 27.33 21.01 -13.13
CA VAL A 233 26.32 21.09 -12.07
C VAL A 233 27.00 21.35 -10.72
N CYS A 234 28.06 20.62 -10.39
CA CYS A 234 28.86 20.83 -9.18
C CYS A 234 29.45 22.25 -9.12
N GLU A 235 29.99 22.77 -10.21
CA GLU A 235 30.54 24.14 -10.30
C GLU A 235 29.46 25.21 -10.10
N ARG A 236 28.28 25.02 -10.71
CA ARG A 236 27.19 26.00 -10.68
C ARG A 236 26.42 26.00 -9.36
N PHE A 237 26.12 24.82 -8.82
CA PHE A 237 25.24 24.67 -7.66
C PHE A 237 25.97 24.22 -6.38
N GLY A 238 27.27 23.92 -6.45
CA GLY A 238 28.08 23.49 -5.31
C GLY A 238 27.96 22.01 -4.95
N MET A 239 26.98 21.29 -5.52
CA MET A 239 26.75 19.86 -5.32
C MET A 239 26.09 19.25 -6.56
N PHE A 240 26.31 17.96 -6.81
CA PHE A 240 25.53 17.22 -7.80
C PHE A 240 24.21 16.69 -7.24
N PHE A 241 23.16 16.88 -8.02
CA PHE A 241 21.83 16.31 -7.82
C PHE A 241 21.17 16.10 -9.18
N LEU A 242 20.20 15.17 -9.23
CA LEU A 242 19.48 14.84 -10.46
C LEU A 242 18.39 15.89 -10.72
N LEU A 243 18.80 17.02 -11.32
CA LEU A 243 17.96 18.20 -11.58
C LEU A 243 16.65 17.89 -12.32
N ASP A 244 16.73 17.03 -13.32
CA ASP A 244 15.62 16.74 -14.24
C ASP A 244 14.97 15.37 -13.93
N LEU A 245 15.21 14.80 -12.75
CA LEU A 245 14.58 13.54 -12.34
C LEU A 245 13.09 13.77 -12.07
N ASP A 246 12.24 13.14 -12.88
CA ASP A 246 10.79 13.20 -12.75
C ASP A 246 10.20 11.80 -12.61
N LEU A 247 9.93 11.40 -11.37
CA LEU A 247 9.39 10.09 -11.02
C LEU A 247 7.90 9.91 -11.39
N HIS A 248 7.27 10.89 -12.04
CA HIS A 248 5.91 10.77 -12.59
C HIS A 248 5.92 10.44 -14.09
N LYS A 249 7.09 10.40 -14.73
CA LYS A 249 7.24 10.11 -16.16
C LYS A 249 7.75 8.71 -16.40
N THR A 250 7.36 8.14 -17.53
CA THR A 250 7.84 6.84 -18.03
C THR A 250 9.32 6.83 -18.39
N SER A 251 9.90 8.00 -18.72
CA SER A 251 11.34 8.22 -18.76
C SER A 251 11.70 9.24 -17.67
N PRO A 252 12.17 8.77 -16.50
CA PRO A 252 12.43 9.65 -15.37
C PRO A 252 13.59 10.63 -15.61
N LEU A 253 14.48 10.33 -16.56
CA LEU A 253 15.67 11.13 -16.83
C LEU A 253 15.99 11.10 -18.33
N SER A 254 15.58 12.14 -19.06
CA SER A 254 15.69 12.16 -20.54
C SER A 254 17.11 12.41 -21.07
N ALA A 255 18.01 12.93 -20.24
CA ALA A 255 19.37 13.32 -20.65
C ALA A 255 20.34 12.13 -20.80
N ILE A 256 20.00 10.97 -20.23
CA ILE A 256 20.83 9.76 -20.27
C ILE A 256 20.35 8.79 -21.35
N GLN A 257 21.08 7.69 -21.54
CA GLN A 257 20.63 6.60 -22.40
C GLN A 257 19.28 6.05 -21.93
N GLN A 258 18.38 5.82 -22.89
CA GLN A 258 16.96 5.50 -22.66
C GLN A 258 16.66 4.00 -22.60
N HIS A 259 17.64 3.14 -22.89
CA HIS A 259 17.51 1.69 -22.83
C HIS A 259 18.74 1.05 -22.20
N ASP A 260 18.56 0.06 -21.34
CA ASP A 260 19.67 -0.77 -20.86
C ASP A 260 20.28 -1.55 -22.03
N ASP A 261 21.60 -1.54 -22.14
CA ASP A 261 22.31 -2.39 -23.08
C ASP A 261 22.63 -3.77 -22.47
N SER A 262 23.17 -4.67 -23.31
CA SER A 262 23.50 -6.02 -22.88
C SER A 262 24.60 -6.08 -21.81
N GLU A 263 25.44 -5.06 -21.68
CA GLU A 263 26.47 -4.99 -20.66
C GLU A 263 25.88 -4.57 -19.31
N VAL A 264 24.99 -3.57 -19.32
CA VAL A 264 24.20 -3.15 -18.14
C VAL A 264 23.38 -4.32 -17.60
N LEU A 265 22.63 -5.02 -18.46
CA LEU A 265 21.80 -6.15 -18.02
C LEU A 265 22.64 -7.29 -17.42
N LYS A 266 23.85 -7.55 -17.96
CA LYS A 266 24.79 -8.53 -17.40
C LYS A 266 25.30 -8.09 -16.02
N LEU A 267 25.64 -6.81 -15.86
CA LEU A 267 26.10 -6.25 -14.57
C LEU A 267 25.02 -6.35 -13.49
N MET A 268 23.76 -6.17 -13.87
CA MET A 268 22.62 -6.31 -12.95
C MET A 268 22.27 -7.78 -12.63
N GLU A 269 22.98 -8.75 -13.22
CA GLU A 269 22.62 -10.17 -13.21
C GLU A 269 21.14 -10.40 -13.60
N ALA A 270 20.58 -9.50 -14.41
CA ALA A 270 19.22 -9.59 -14.88
C ALA A 270 19.13 -10.82 -15.78
N LYS A 271 18.43 -11.87 -15.31
CA LYS A 271 18.15 -13.01 -16.19
C LYS A 271 17.39 -12.44 -17.40
N LEU A 272 17.94 -12.63 -18.60
CA LEU A 272 17.21 -12.48 -19.85
C LEU A 272 16.08 -13.52 -19.86
N GLN A 273 15.00 -13.26 -19.14
CA GLN A 273 13.85 -14.14 -19.02
C GLN A 273 12.62 -13.35 -19.46
N LYS A 274 11.91 -13.96 -20.41
CA LYS A 274 10.53 -13.62 -20.80
C LYS A 274 9.68 -13.38 -19.54
N LYS A 275 8.74 -12.44 -19.67
CA LYS A 275 7.61 -12.23 -18.74
C LYS A 275 7.05 -13.58 -18.28
N GLU A 276 7.28 -13.93 -17.03
CA GLU A 276 6.48 -14.90 -16.26
C GLU A 276 6.86 -14.79 -14.78
N GLY A 277 5.84 -14.67 -13.92
CA GLY A 277 5.96 -14.80 -12.46
C GLY A 277 6.32 -13.51 -11.72
N ARG A 278 5.34 -12.93 -11.00
CA ARG A 278 5.58 -11.92 -9.97
C ARG A 278 6.42 -12.53 -8.84
N PRO A 279 7.47 -11.86 -8.34
CA PRO A 279 8.10 -12.28 -7.10
C PRO A 279 7.19 -11.92 -5.91
N ALA A 280 6.99 -12.90 -5.03
CA ALA A 280 6.44 -12.72 -3.70
C ALA A 280 7.40 -11.88 -2.83
N TRP A 281 6.84 -11.28 -1.77
CA TRP A 281 7.45 -10.40 -0.76
C TRP A 281 7.46 -8.90 -1.10
N ARG A 282 6.40 -8.20 -0.67
CA ARG A 282 6.41 -6.75 -0.38
C ARG A 282 6.55 -6.55 1.13
N ILE A 283 7.51 -5.74 1.54
CA ILE A 283 7.50 -5.10 2.87
C ILE A 283 6.89 -3.72 2.64
N ALA A 284 5.74 -3.45 3.27
CA ALA A 284 5.04 -2.18 3.11
C ALA A 284 5.89 -1.01 3.61
N SER A 285 6.18 -0.04 2.75
CA SER A 285 6.76 1.25 3.14
C SER A 285 5.71 2.09 3.88
N GLN A 286 6.17 3.12 4.61
CA GLN A 286 5.27 4.03 5.33
C GLN A 286 4.43 4.90 4.37
N ASP A 287 4.88 5.06 3.12
CA ASP A 287 4.16 5.74 2.03
C ASP A 287 3.18 4.79 1.29
N ASP A 288 3.46 3.48 1.23
CA ASP A 288 2.48 2.47 0.75
C ASP A 288 1.22 2.43 1.62
N LEU A 289 1.34 2.74 2.91
CA LEU A 289 0.19 2.85 3.83
C LEU A 289 -0.69 4.07 3.52
N GLU A 290 -0.15 5.12 2.91
CA GLU A 290 -0.95 6.28 2.48
C GLU A 290 -1.60 6.08 1.11
N GLN A 291 -0.89 5.39 0.20
CA GLN A 291 -1.36 5.12 -1.17
C GLN A 291 -2.27 3.89 -1.28
N PHE A 292 -2.03 2.84 -0.48
CA PHE A 292 -2.79 1.59 -0.44
C PHE A 292 -2.95 1.10 1.01
N PRO A 293 -3.82 1.75 1.80
CA PRO A 293 -3.84 1.58 3.26
C PRO A 293 -4.21 0.18 3.77
N ILE A 294 -4.86 -0.62 2.94
CA ILE A 294 -5.25 -2.01 3.23
C ILE A 294 -4.60 -2.99 2.25
N GLY A 295 -3.51 -2.57 1.61
CA GLY A 295 -2.90 -3.27 0.49
C GLY A 295 -3.49 -2.86 -0.85
N ASN A 296 -2.75 -3.14 -1.92
CA ASN A 296 -3.11 -2.78 -3.29
C ASN A 296 -4.17 -3.72 -3.89
N MET A 297 -4.21 -4.99 -3.43
CA MET A 297 -5.18 -6.00 -3.84
C MET A 297 -5.89 -6.60 -2.61
N PRO A 298 -6.67 -5.81 -1.84
CA PRO A 298 -7.35 -6.35 -0.66
C PRO A 298 -8.43 -7.36 -1.05
N THR A 299 -8.87 -8.17 -0.08
CA THR A 299 -10.10 -8.96 -0.24
C THR A 299 -11.32 -8.05 -0.21
N TRP A 300 -12.40 -8.49 -0.88
CA TRP A 300 -13.66 -7.74 -0.90
C TRP A 300 -14.22 -7.47 0.51
N ALA A 301 -14.12 -8.45 1.41
CA ALA A 301 -14.55 -8.32 2.79
C ALA A 301 -13.76 -7.25 3.56
N LEU A 302 -12.44 -7.18 3.34
CA LEU A 302 -11.59 -6.16 3.97
C LEU A 302 -11.92 -4.76 3.44
N LEU A 303 -12.18 -4.63 2.14
CA LEU A 303 -12.58 -3.36 1.54
C LEU A 303 -13.93 -2.88 2.08
N ILE A 304 -14.96 -3.75 2.15
CA ILE A 304 -16.27 -3.41 2.72
C ILE A 304 -16.11 -2.94 4.17
N LYS A 305 -15.39 -3.71 4.99
CA LYS A 305 -15.16 -3.39 6.40
C LYS A 305 -14.49 -2.03 6.54
N THR A 306 -13.46 -1.75 5.73
CA THR A 306 -12.69 -0.51 5.83
C THR A 306 -13.49 0.69 5.33
N ILE A 307 -14.28 0.58 4.26
CA ILE A 307 -15.17 1.67 3.81
C ILE A 307 -16.24 1.97 4.85
N ARG A 308 -16.77 0.95 5.54
CA ARG A 308 -17.75 1.13 6.60
C ARG A 308 -17.15 1.80 7.84
N ASP A 309 -15.97 1.36 8.27
CA ASP A 309 -15.39 1.76 9.56
C ASP A 309 -14.51 3.03 9.42
N GLN A 310 -13.77 3.18 8.32
CA GLN A 310 -12.81 4.26 8.05
C GLN A 310 -12.77 4.67 6.55
N PRO A 311 -13.84 5.28 6.00
CA PRO A 311 -13.95 5.59 4.56
C PRO A 311 -12.83 6.50 4.04
N TRP A 312 -12.37 7.47 4.84
CA TRP A 312 -11.30 8.43 4.49
C TRP A 312 -9.94 7.78 4.25
N LEU A 313 -9.71 6.61 4.87
CA LEU A 313 -8.48 5.88 4.74
C LEU A 313 -8.33 5.44 3.28
N ILE A 314 -9.39 4.84 2.73
CA ILE A 314 -9.44 4.21 1.40
C ILE A 314 -9.80 5.18 0.28
N MET A 315 -10.56 6.22 0.57
CA MET A 315 -11.08 7.10 -0.47
C MET A 315 -10.11 8.26 -0.72
N ARG A 316 -9.70 8.45 -1.97
CA ARG A 316 -8.87 9.58 -2.40
C ARG A 316 -9.58 10.90 -2.08
N ALA A 317 -8.83 11.95 -1.76
CA ALA A 317 -9.42 13.27 -1.59
C ALA A 317 -10.01 13.75 -2.93
N TRP A 318 -11.20 14.34 -2.88
CA TRP A 318 -11.80 14.95 -4.06
C TRP A 318 -11.02 16.20 -4.47
N MET A 319 -10.75 16.35 -5.77
CA MET A 319 -10.09 17.52 -6.35
C MET A 319 -10.86 17.98 -7.58
N TRP A 320 -11.02 19.30 -7.73
CA TRP A 320 -11.64 19.90 -8.90
C TRP A 320 -10.68 19.92 -10.10
N THR A 321 -11.18 19.57 -11.28
CA THR A 321 -10.45 19.68 -12.54
C THR A 321 -11.08 20.75 -13.44
N ASN A 322 -10.26 21.65 -13.97
CA ASN A 322 -10.73 22.77 -14.81
C ASN A 322 -11.35 22.31 -16.14
N ASP A 323 -11.10 21.06 -16.53
CA ASP A 323 -11.67 20.41 -17.70
C ASP A 323 -13.21 20.28 -17.62
N LEU A 324 -13.86 20.60 -16.50
CA LEU A 324 -15.31 20.50 -16.34
C LEU A 324 -16.05 21.82 -16.57
N SER A 325 -15.31 22.92 -16.70
CA SER A 325 -15.89 24.28 -16.77
C SER A 325 -16.78 24.47 -18.01
N TYR A 326 -16.54 23.72 -19.09
CA TYR A 326 -17.35 23.81 -20.31
C TYR A 326 -18.73 23.14 -20.20
N LEU A 327 -18.97 22.31 -19.17
CA LEU A 327 -20.26 21.64 -18.95
C LEU A 327 -21.31 22.52 -18.27
N GLU A 328 -20.86 23.61 -17.66
CA GLU A 328 -21.66 24.48 -16.79
C GLU A 328 -22.92 25.09 -17.43
N PRO A 329 -22.94 25.53 -18.71
CA PRO A 329 -24.03 26.37 -19.21
C PRO A 329 -25.43 25.71 -19.27
N VAL A 330 -25.50 24.38 -19.43
CA VAL A 330 -26.76 23.64 -19.63
C VAL A 330 -26.85 22.43 -18.70
N VAL A 331 -26.02 21.40 -18.92
CA VAL A 331 -26.05 20.16 -18.11
C VAL A 331 -25.59 20.42 -16.67
N GLY A 332 -24.63 21.34 -16.47
CA GLY A 332 -24.20 21.74 -15.14
C GLY A 332 -25.32 22.35 -14.30
N LYS A 333 -26.14 23.23 -14.87
CA LYS A 333 -27.32 23.81 -14.17
C LYS A 333 -28.35 22.74 -13.81
N LEU A 334 -28.61 21.81 -14.73
CA LEU A 334 -29.51 20.69 -14.47
C LEU A 334 -29.00 19.83 -13.30
N PHE A 335 -27.69 19.54 -13.26
CA PHE A 335 -27.07 18.79 -12.18
C PHE A 335 -27.08 19.54 -10.83
N VAL A 336 -26.89 20.87 -10.86
CA VAL A 336 -27.06 21.73 -9.68
C VAL A 336 -28.48 21.64 -9.14
N GLN A 337 -29.49 21.75 -10.01
CA GLN A 337 -30.89 21.63 -9.63
C GLN A 337 -31.23 20.25 -9.05
N PHE A 338 -30.74 19.18 -9.69
CA PHE A 338 -30.80 17.81 -9.16
C PHE A 338 -30.25 17.73 -7.74
N THR A 339 -29.05 18.27 -7.53
CA THR A 339 -28.35 18.22 -6.24
C THR A 339 -29.16 18.95 -5.17
N CYS A 340 -29.58 20.20 -5.42
CA CYS A 340 -30.41 20.96 -4.49
C CYS A 340 -31.70 20.20 -4.13
N GLN A 341 -32.42 19.70 -5.14
CA GLN A 341 -33.71 19.04 -4.93
C GLN A 341 -33.61 17.72 -4.18
N LEU A 342 -32.54 16.95 -4.42
CA LEU A 342 -32.33 15.70 -3.71
C LEU A 342 -31.94 15.93 -2.24
N TRP A 343 -31.11 16.93 -1.95
CA TRP A 343 -30.80 17.35 -0.57
C TRP A 343 -32.01 17.94 0.16
N MET A 344 -32.89 18.65 -0.53
CA MET A 344 -34.15 19.16 0.04
C MET A 344 -35.09 18.06 0.54
N GLN A 345 -34.98 16.85 -0.01
CA GLN A 345 -35.82 15.73 0.38
C GLN A 345 -35.44 15.13 1.74
N ILE A 346 -34.24 15.41 2.24
CA ILE A 346 -33.81 14.93 3.55
C ILE A 346 -34.52 15.72 4.66
N ASP A 347 -35.16 14.99 5.58
CA ASP A 347 -35.76 15.54 6.78
C ASP A 347 -34.69 16.19 7.68
N GLU A 348 -35.01 17.35 8.25
CA GLU A 348 -34.09 18.16 9.05
C GLU A 348 -33.48 17.41 10.25
N ALA A 349 -34.17 16.40 10.79
CA ALA A 349 -33.66 15.57 11.88
C ALA A 349 -32.39 14.78 11.49
N TRP A 350 -32.19 14.53 10.20
CA TRP A 350 -31.01 13.83 9.66
C TRP A 350 -29.86 14.77 9.32
N LEU A 351 -30.06 16.09 9.39
CA LEU A 351 -29.02 17.07 9.13
C LEU A 351 -28.28 17.42 10.42
N ILE A 352 -26.98 17.68 10.31
CA ILE A 352 -26.16 18.20 11.41
C ILE A 352 -26.66 19.61 11.78
N ASP A 353 -26.84 20.45 10.76
CA ASP A 353 -27.44 21.77 10.89
C ASP A 353 -28.54 21.97 9.82
N PRO A 354 -29.82 22.02 10.21
CA PRO A 354 -30.93 22.25 9.29
C PRO A 354 -30.82 23.55 8.48
N GLN A 355 -30.12 24.57 8.99
CA GLN A 355 -29.95 25.86 8.31
C GLN A 355 -28.84 25.84 7.24
N HIS A 356 -27.97 24.82 7.25
CA HIS A 356 -26.81 24.71 6.36
C HIS A 356 -26.95 23.52 5.39
N ARG A 357 -28.17 23.26 4.90
CA ARG A 357 -28.40 22.31 3.80
C ARG A 357 -27.61 22.74 2.55
N PRO A 358 -27.04 21.80 1.77
CA PRO A 358 -26.36 22.14 0.53
C PRO A 358 -27.27 22.84 -0.48
N GLU A 359 -26.93 24.08 -0.82
CA GLU A 359 -27.54 24.88 -1.88
C GLU A 359 -26.45 25.32 -2.87
N PRO A 360 -25.88 24.39 -3.65
CA PRO A 360 -24.83 24.71 -4.61
C PRO A 360 -25.33 25.70 -5.67
N MET A 361 -24.47 26.67 -5.99
CA MET A 361 -24.74 27.67 -7.04
C MET A 361 -23.94 27.43 -8.32
N SER A 362 -23.00 26.48 -8.27
CA SER A 362 -22.13 26.10 -9.37
C SER A 362 -22.02 24.57 -9.49
N LEU A 363 -21.59 24.09 -10.66
CA LEU A 363 -21.34 22.66 -10.87
C LEU A 363 -20.27 22.13 -9.91
N GLN A 364 -19.24 22.94 -9.63
CA GLN A 364 -18.19 22.60 -8.68
C GLN A 364 -18.74 22.40 -7.26
N ASP A 365 -19.59 23.31 -6.79
CA ASP A 365 -20.21 23.19 -5.47
C ASP A 365 -21.14 21.98 -5.38
N ALA A 366 -21.88 21.70 -6.46
CA ALA A 366 -22.78 20.57 -6.52
C ALA A 366 -22.02 19.24 -6.43
N ILE A 367 -20.96 19.06 -7.23
CA ILE A 367 -20.09 17.88 -7.15
C ILE A 367 -19.42 17.77 -5.79
N LYS A 368 -18.94 18.88 -5.23
CA LYS A 368 -18.31 18.91 -3.90
C LYS A 368 -19.27 18.47 -2.79
N SER A 369 -20.56 18.79 -2.89
CA SER A 369 -21.57 18.36 -1.91
C SER A 369 -21.71 16.83 -1.82
N TRP A 370 -21.37 16.12 -2.90
CA TRP A 370 -21.37 14.65 -3.00
C TRP A 370 -20.00 14.01 -2.69
N SER A 371 -19.02 14.80 -2.21
CA SER A 371 -17.79 14.28 -1.63
C SER A 371 -18.04 13.66 -0.25
N LEU A 372 -17.14 12.79 0.21
CA LEU A 372 -17.23 12.26 1.59
C LEU A 372 -17.28 13.39 2.63
N ASP A 373 -16.46 14.42 2.44
CA ASP A 373 -16.40 15.63 3.29
C ASP A 373 -17.72 16.39 3.28
N GLY A 374 -18.28 16.63 2.10
CA GLY A 374 -19.57 17.28 1.95
C GLY A 374 -20.69 16.53 2.66
N VAL A 375 -20.79 15.23 2.44
CA VAL A 375 -21.85 14.39 3.03
C VAL A 375 -21.68 14.27 4.54
N PHE A 376 -20.47 13.97 5.03
CA PHE A 376 -20.21 13.77 6.45
C PHE A 376 -20.43 15.04 7.28
N LYS A 377 -20.15 16.23 6.71
CA LYS A 377 -20.42 17.52 7.36
C LYS A 377 -21.88 17.92 7.32
N THR A 378 -22.68 17.29 6.47
CA THR A 378 -24.09 17.64 6.27
C THR A 378 -25.03 16.68 7.00
N ILE A 379 -24.79 15.37 6.93
CA ILE A 379 -25.68 14.33 7.47
C ILE A 379 -25.23 13.91 8.86
N ARG A 380 -26.16 13.92 9.82
CA ARG A 380 -25.93 13.58 11.24
C ARG A 380 -25.48 12.14 11.45
N ALA A 381 -26.07 11.21 10.69
CA ALA A 381 -25.80 9.79 10.81
C ALA A 381 -25.87 9.13 9.44
N CYS A 382 -24.72 8.76 8.88
CA CYS A 382 -24.61 8.03 7.63
C CYS A 382 -23.56 6.91 7.71
N PHE A 383 -23.64 5.94 6.81
CA PHE A 383 -22.52 5.04 6.53
C PHE A 383 -22.40 4.77 5.04
N PHE A 384 -21.22 4.31 4.65
CA PHE A 384 -20.84 4.12 3.26
C PHE A 384 -20.80 2.63 2.90
N LYS A 385 -21.38 2.27 1.76
CA LYS A 385 -21.34 0.94 1.16
C LYS A 385 -20.37 0.93 -0.03
N ALA A 386 -19.50 -0.06 -0.03
CA ALA A 386 -18.59 -0.30 -1.14
C ALA A 386 -19.37 -0.74 -2.39
N CYS A 387 -19.05 -0.14 -3.54
CA CYS A 387 -19.46 -0.64 -4.86
C CYS A 387 -18.37 -1.52 -5.48
N ASN A 388 -18.74 -2.62 -6.15
CA ASN A 388 -17.82 -3.55 -6.82
C ASN A 388 -17.66 -3.30 -8.33
N ALA A 389 -18.32 -2.25 -8.85
CA ALA A 389 -18.32 -1.91 -10.27
C ALA A 389 -16.92 -1.52 -10.75
N ASP A 390 -16.53 -2.03 -11.93
CA ASP A 390 -15.31 -1.67 -12.64
C ASP A 390 -13.99 -1.87 -11.86
N ILE A 391 -14.01 -2.69 -10.79
CA ILE A 391 -12.81 -3.05 -10.03
C ILE A 391 -12.21 -4.34 -10.61
N PRO A 392 -10.93 -4.35 -11.01
CA PRO A 392 -10.25 -5.56 -11.46
C PRO A 392 -10.32 -6.67 -10.40
N GLY A 393 -10.73 -7.88 -10.79
CA GLY A 393 -10.84 -9.02 -9.86
C GLY A 393 -12.09 -9.03 -8.97
N SER A 394 -13.09 -8.19 -9.22
CA SER A 394 -14.35 -8.21 -8.44
C SER A 394 -15.37 -9.26 -8.88
N THR A 395 -15.03 -10.16 -9.81
CA THR A 395 -15.92 -11.24 -10.28
C THR A 395 -16.33 -12.21 -9.16
N GLY A 396 -15.53 -12.37 -8.10
CA GLY A 396 -15.88 -13.15 -6.90
C GLY A 396 -16.48 -12.31 -5.75
N ALA A 397 -16.80 -11.03 -5.97
CA ALA A 397 -17.25 -10.09 -4.94
C ALA A 397 -18.79 -9.98 -4.82
N GLY A 398 -19.52 -11.02 -5.23
CA GLY A 398 -20.99 -11.05 -5.32
C GLY A 398 -21.53 -10.40 -6.60
N ARG A 399 -22.86 -10.22 -6.67
CA ARG A 399 -23.55 -9.69 -7.87
C ARG A 399 -22.94 -8.36 -8.34
N ARG A 400 -22.59 -8.28 -9.62
CA ARG A 400 -22.03 -7.07 -10.24
C ARG A 400 -23.00 -5.90 -10.10
N GLN A 401 -22.53 -4.81 -9.48
CA GLN A 401 -23.29 -3.58 -9.34
C GLN A 401 -23.02 -2.61 -10.51
N PRO A 402 -23.95 -1.71 -10.83
CA PRO A 402 -23.74 -0.70 -11.86
C PRO A 402 -22.75 0.36 -11.39
N GLY A 403 -21.91 0.80 -12.32
CA GLY A 403 -20.97 1.91 -12.13
C GLY A 403 -21.69 3.24 -11.92
N PHE A 404 -20.97 4.26 -11.47
CA PHE A 404 -21.58 5.57 -11.20
C PHE A 404 -22.16 6.23 -12.45
N ALA A 405 -21.51 6.09 -13.61
CA ALA A 405 -22.06 6.58 -14.88
C ALA A 405 -23.39 5.91 -15.21
N GLU A 406 -23.47 4.58 -15.12
CA GLU A 406 -24.68 3.79 -15.38
C GLU A 406 -25.83 4.09 -14.40
N ARG A 407 -25.51 4.57 -13.19
CA ARG A 407 -26.51 5.01 -12.21
C ARG A 407 -27.25 6.28 -12.61
N THR A 408 -26.79 6.99 -13.64
CA THR A 408 -27.49 8.16 -14.19
C THR A 408 -28.94 7.82 -14.51
N ASP A 409 -29.24 6.63 -15.02
CA ASP A 409 -30.61 6.18 -15.36
C ASP A 409 -31.56 6.05 -14.16
N ILE A 410 -31.02 5.98 -12.94
CA ILE A 410 -31.80 5.96 -11.70
C ILE A 410 -32.26 7.40 -11.39
N PHE A 411 -31.37 8.37 -11.55
CA PHE A 411 -31.59 9.76 -11.16
C PHE A 411 -32.16 10.63 -12.31
N PHE A 412 -31.86 10.29 -13.55
CA PHE A 412 -32.28 10.94 -14.80
C PHE A 412 -32.94 9.91 -15.73
N PRO A 413 -34.07 9.31 -15.32
CA PRO A 413 -34.73 8.28 -16.11
C PRO A 413 -35.28 8.86 -17.42
N GLU A 414 -35.23 8.08 -18.50
CA GLU A 414 -35.82 8.45 -19.81
C GLU A 414 -37.30 8.87 -19.72
N PRO A 415 -37.78 9.76 -20.61
CA PRO A 415 -39.13 10.31 -20.62
C PRO A 415 -40.25 9.32 -21.04
N SER A 416 -40.04 7.99 -20.97
CA SER A 416 -41.01 6.99 -21.43
C SER A 416 -42.15 6.73 -20.43
N SER A 417 -43.30 6.27 -20.94
CA SER A 417 -44.49 5.99 -20.12
C SER A 417 -44.27 4.88 -19.08
N ASN A 418 -43.33 3.96 -19.36
CA ASN A 418 -43.02 2.81 -18.50
C ASN A 418 -42.05 3.16 -17.36
N SER A 419 -41.32 4.26 -17.46
CA SER A 419 -40.39 4.73 -16.42
C SER A 419 -41.03 5.66 -15.40
N LYS A 420 -42.30 6.07 -15.60
CA LYS A 420 -42.99 6.98 -14.69
C LYS A 420 -43.30 6.27 -13.35
N PRO A 421 -42.85 6.84 -12.21
CA PRO A 421 -43.04 6.22 -10.91
C PRO A 421 -44.50 6.36 -10.44
N ALA A 422 -44.93 5.43 -9.58
CA ALA A 422 -46.24 5.51 -8.92
C ALA A 422 -46.41 6.83 -8.14
N ARG A 423 -47.65 7.33 -8.00
CA ARG A 423 -47.94 8.63 -7.33
C ARG A 423 -47.43 8.71 -5.88
N ARG A 424 -47.32 7.58 -5.17
CA ARG A 424 -46.80 7.52 -3.80
C ARG A 424 -45.28 7.37 -3.73
N SER A 425 -44.62 7.24 -4.88
CA SER A 425 -43.16 7.15 -4.95
C SER A 425 -42.53 8.47 -4.51
N PRO A 426 -41.43 8.43 -3.75
CA PRO A 426 -40.64 9.63 -3.44
C PRO A 426 -40.06 10.29 -4.70
N TRP A 427 -39.95 9.58 -5.82
CA TRP A 427 -39.50 10.13 -7.10
C TRP A 427 -40.56 11.01 -7.79
N SER A 428 -41.85 10.77 -7.52
CA SER A 428 -42.95 11.37 -8.27
C SER A 428 -42.97 12.91 -8.24
N ILE A 429 -42.44 13.51 -7.16
CA ILE A 429 -42.37 14.96 -6.99
C ILE A 429 -41.41 15.64 -7.99
N PHE A 430 -40.37 14.93 -8.42
CA PHE A 430 -39.37 15.49 -9.36
C PHE A 430 -39.81 15.39 -10.82
N TRP A 431 -40.80 14.55 -11.13
CA TRP A 431 -41.35 14.33 -12.48
C TRP A 431 -42.34 15.41 -12.93
N SER A 432 -42.74 16.31 -12.02
CA SER A 432 -43.67 17.41 -12.30
C SER A 432 -42.97 18.73 -12.04
N LYS A 433 -43.30 19.78 -12.82
CA LYS A 433 -42.75 21.14 -12.60
C LYS A 433 -42.98 21.60 -11.15
N PRO A 434 -41.97 22.16 -10.43
CA PRO A 434 -40.63 22.58 -10.88
C PRO A 434 -39.51 21.53 -10.66
N GLY A 435 -39.82 20.24 -10.72
CA GLY A 435 -38.87 19.15 -10.49
C GLY A 435 -37.76 19.06 -11.55
N TYR A 436 -36.56 18.64 -11.12
CA TYR A 436 -35.40 18.54 -12.00
C TYR A 436 -35.55 17.45 -13.09
N ILE A 437 -36.29 16.36 -12.82
CA ILE A 437 -36.55 15.31 -13.81
C ILE A 437 -37.48 15.85 -14.90
N TRP A 438 -38.47 16.67 -14.52
CA TRP A 438 -39.31 17.37 -15.49
C TRP A 438 -38.47 18.30 -16.38
N GLU A 439 -37.56 19.09 -15.80
CA GLU A 439 -36.66 19.98 -16.54
C GLU A 439 -35.74 19.19 -17.49
N TYR A 440 -35.20 18.06 -17.03
CA TYR A 440 -34.43 17.13 -17.85
C TYR A 440 -35.24 16.63 -19.04
N HIS A 441 -36.49 16.23 -18.84
CA HIS A 441 -37.35 15.74 -19.92
C HIS A 441 -37.69 16.82 -20.93
N GLU A 442 -37.90 18.06 -20.50
CA GLU A 442 -38.10 19.17 -21.43
C GLU A 442 -36.81 19.46 -22.22
N LEU A 443 -35.65 19.48 -21.54
CA LEU A 443 -34.36 19.64 -22.18
C LEU A 443 -34.11 18.55 -23.23
N VAL A 444 -34.41 17.29 -22.94
CA VAL A 444 -34.25 16.19 -23.90
C VAL A 444 -35.22 16.33 -25.08
N LYS A 445 -36.46 16.77 -24.87
CA LYS A 445 -37.45 16.98 -25.95
C LYS A 445 -37.09 18.12 -26.90
N GLU A 446 -36.41 19.15 -26.41
CA GLU A 446 -35.99 20.30 -27.22
C GLU A 446 -34.83 19.96 -28.16
N TYR A 447 -34.07 18.90 -27.87
CA TYR A 447 -32.91 18.47 -28.66
C TYR A 447 -33.26 17.32 -29.61
N SER A 448 -32.50 17.20 -30.72
CA SER A 448 -32.57 16.02 -31.60
C SER A 448 -32.04 14.77 -30.88
N ALA A 449 -32.32 13.57 -31.42
CA ALA A 449 -31.81 12.31 -30.86
C ALA A 449 -30.27 12.29 -30.66
N SER A 450 -29.52 13.04 -31.48
CA SER A 450 -28.07 13.23 -31.30
C SER A 450 -27.70 14.13 -30.11
N GLY A 451 -28.54 15.10 -29.77
CA GLY A 451 -28.34 16.00 -28.62
C GLY A 451 -28.78 15.37 -27.29
N GLU A 452 -29.76 14.45 -27.33
CA GLU A 452 -30.11 13.62 -26.17
C GLU A 452 -28.92 12.78 -25.69
N LEU A 453 -28.25 12.09 -26.61
CA LEU A 453 -27.01 11.34 -26.34
C LEU A 453 -25.92 12.23 -25.72
N GLU A 454 -25.75 13.45 -26.25
CA GLU A 454 -24.75 14.40 -25.73
C GLU A 454 -25.06 14.87 -24.30
N ILE A 455 -26.34 15.06 -23.95
CA ILE A 455 -26.75 15.40 -22.58
C ILE A 455 -26.45 14.23 -21.64
N VAL A 456 -26.81 13.01 -22.04
CA VAL A 456 -26.59 11.79 -21.24
C VAL A 456 -25.09 11.53 -21.05
N ASP A 457 -24.27 11.65 -22.09
CA ASP A 457 -22.81 11.48 -22.00
C ASP A 457 -22.15 12.49 -21.04
N ARG A 458 -22.63 13.75 -21.06
CA ARG A 458 -22.16 14.77 -20.11
C ARG A 458 -22.60 14.48 -18.68
N LEU A 459 -23.81 13.97 -18.47
CA LEU A 459 -24.27 13.51 -17.15
C LEU A 459 -23.46 12.29 -16.68
N HIS A 460 -23.20 11.30 -17.53
CA HIS A 460 -22.31 10.17 -17.25
C HIS A 460 -20.94 10.64 -16.77
N MET A 461 -20.38 11.65 -17.45
CA MET A 461 -19.11 12.22 -17.06
C MET A 461 -19.16 12.85 -15.66
N ILE A 462 -20.19 13.66 -15.36
CA ILE A 462 -20.39 14.25 -14.03
C ILE A 462 -20.55 13.17 -12.96
N PHE A 463 -21.41 12.17 -13.20
CA PHE A 463 -21.66 11.08 -12.26
C PHE A 463 -20.40 10.28 -11.95
N SER A 464 -19.57 10.04 -12.96
CA SER A 464 -18.30 9.31 -12.78
C SER A 464 -17.31 10.01 -11.85
N LEU A 465 -17.52 11.29 -11.56
CA LEU A 465 -16.67 12.14 -10.70
C LEU A 465 -17.23 12.33 -9.28
N LEU A 466 -18.44 11.82 -9.00
CA LEU A 466 -19.01 11.86 -7.66
C LEU A 466 -18.35 10.80 -6.79
N GLN A 467 -17.95 11.16 -5.58
CA GLN A 467 -17.38 10.18 -4.65
C GLN A 467 -18.45 9.31 -4.01
N THR A 468 -19.64 9.88 -3.80
CA THR A 468 -20.75 9.20 -3.12
C THR A 468 -22.09 9.57 -3.75
N LEU A 469 -23.04 8.65 -3.64
CA LEU A 469 -24.44 8.86 -4.00
C LEU A 469 -25.34 8.13 -2.98
N PRO A 470 -26.60 8.54 -2.81
CA PRO A 470 -27.55 7.75 -2.03
C PRO A 470 -27.69 6.35 -2.64
N ASP A 471 -27.92 5.32 -1.81
CA ASP A 471 -28.29 3.98 -2.28
C ASP A 471 -29.74 3.97 -2.82
N ALA A 472 -29.95 4.74 -3.89
CA ALA A 472 -31.22 4.96 -4.53
C ALA A 472 -31.62 3.76 -5.39
N SER A 473 -32.93 3.50 -5.48
CA SER A 473 -33.50 2.54 -6.42
C SER A 473 -34.60 3.18 -7.26
N LYS A 474 -34.59 2.85 -8.56
CA LYS A 474 -35.54 3.36 -9.54
C LYS A 474 -36.97 2.96 -9.13
N GLY A 475 -37.89 3.92 -9.22
CA GLY A 475 -39.32 3.65 -9.12
C GLY A 475 -39.86 3.09 -10.43
N SER A 476 -40.77 2.14 -10.35
CA SER A 476 -41.55 1.62 -11.47
C SER A 476 -43.05 1.70 -11.15
N SER A 477 -43.88 1.20 -12.06
CA SER A 477 -45.31 1.00 -11.80
C SER A 477 -45.57 0.02 -10.65
N ASN A 478 -44.68 -0.96 -10.44
CA ASN A 478 -44.85 -2.04 -9.47
C ASN A 478 -44.07 -1.84 -8.17
N THR A 479 -42.99 -1.05 -8.20
CA THR A 479 -42.16 -0.76 -7.04
C THR A 479 -42.01 0.75 -6.86
N PRO A 480 -42.28 1.32 -5.67
CA PRO A 480 -42.22 2.77 -5.48
C PRO A 480 -40.79 3.33 -5.63
N GLY A 481 -39.75 2.49 -5.59
CA GLY A 481 -38.35 2.95 -5.55
C GLY A 481 -38.04 3.71 -4.26
N LYS A 482 -36.78 4.07 -4.08
CA LYS A 482 -36.32 4.88 -2.94
C LYS A 482 -35.29 5.89 -3.43
N THR A 483 -35.41 7.14 -2.99
CA THR A 483 -34.41 8.19 -3.25
C THR A 483 -33.32 8.18 -2.19
N TRP A 484 -33.71 7.98 -0.93
CA TRP A 484 -32.84 7.78 0.23
C TRP A 484 -33.20 6.49 0.93
N LYS A 485 -32.20 5.71 1.37
CA LYS A 485 -32.36 4.52 2.21
C LYS A 485 -31.75 4.79 3.58
N SER A 486 -32.36 4.23 4.62
CA SER A 486 -31.77 4.15 5.94
C SER A 486 -31.71 2.71 6.43
N GLU A 487 -30.62 2.37 7.11
CA GLU A 487 -30.37 1.10 7.79
C GLU A 487 -29.75 1.44 9.16
N ASP A 488 -30.14 0.75 10.22
CA ASP A 488 -29.66 0.98 11.60
C ASP A 488 -29.67 2.45 12.05
N ASN A 489 -30.73 3.17 11.67
CA ASN A 489 -30.89 4.60 11.93
C ASN A 489 -29.73 5.46 11.36
N ARG A 490 -29.19 5.08 10.21
CA ARG A 490 -28.19 5.81 9.43
C ARG A 490 -28.58 5.86 7.96
N ILE A 491 -28.31 6.99 7.28
CA ILE A 491 -28.50 7.11 5.84
C ILE A 491 -27.41 6.30 5.11
N VAL A 492 -27.83 5.52 4.11
CA VAL A 492 -26.94 4.67 3.31
C VAL A 492 -26.48 5.41 2.06
N LEU A 493 -25.16 5.56 1.91
CA LEU A 493 -24.54 6.05 0.68
C LEU A 493 -23.65 4.99 0.06
N ILE A 494 -23.60 4.95 -1.27
CA ILE A 494 -22.68 4.10 -2.03
C ILE A 494 -21.46 4.95 -2.39
N THR A 495 -20.27 4.36 -2.32
CA THR A 495 -19.00 4.99 -2.71
C THR A 495 -18.58 4.61 -4.13
N ASN A 496 -17.95 5.54 -4.83
CA ASN A 496 -17.48 5.35 -6.20
C ASN A 496 -16.11 4.65 -6.24
N PRO A 497 -16.00 3.47 -6.89
CA PRO A 497 -14.76 2.70 -6.94
C PRO A 497 -13.58 3.41 -7.59
N LYS A 498 -13.84 4.38 -8.50
CA LYS A 498 -12.77 5.20 -9.12
C LYS A 498 -11.92 5.97 -8.10
N PHE A 499 -12.45 6.19 -6.90
CA PHE A 499 -11.77 6.90 -5.82
C PHE A 499 -11.11 5.98 -4.81
N TYR A 500 -11.19 4.66 -4.97
CA TYR A 500 -10.51 3.74 -4.05
C TYR A 500 -9.00 3.78 -4.24
N LYS A 501 -8.29 3.76 -3.11
CA LYS A 501 -6.85 3.58 -3.00
C LYS A 501 -6.50 2.09 -3.06
N ILE A 502 -6.91 1.42 -4.14
CA ILE A 502 -6.65 0.01 -4.45
C ILE A 502 -6.45 -0.14 -5.97
N ASP A 503 -5.74 -1.19 -6.38
CA ASP A 503 -5.57 -1.56 -7.80
C ASP A 503 -6.58 -2.62 -8.25
N GLY A 504 -7.13 -3.40 -7.32
CA GLY A 504 -8.09 -4.46 -7.61
C GLY A 504 -8.49 -5.23 -6.36
N ILE A 505 -9.27 -6.30 -6.54
CA ILE A 505 -9.63 -7.26 -5.49
C ILE A 505 -8.84 -8.54 -5.70
N SER A 506 -8.27 -9.09 -4.62
CA SER A 506 -7.61 -10.40 -4.67
C SER A 506 -8.62 -11.50 -4.98
N GLN A 507 -8.23 -12.41 -5.87
CA GLN A 507 -8.94 -13.65 -6.23
C GLN A 507 -8.52 -14.84 -5.37
N GLU A 508 -7.55 -14.66 -4.47
CA GLU A 508 -7.34 -15.65 -3.42
C GLU A 508 -8.67 -15.83 -2.72
N LYS A 509 -9.24 -17.04 -2.83
CA LYS A 509 -10.17 -17.55 -1.83
C LYS A 509 -9.42 -17.31 -0.54
N GLY A 510 -9.73 -16.21 0.14
CA GLY A 510 -9.14 -15.95 1.43
C GLY A 510 -9.38 -17.24 2.17
N GLN A 511 -8.32 -17.92 2.61
CA GLN A 511 -8.48 -18.95 3.62
C GLN A 511 -9.49 -18.34 4.57
N ARG A 512 -10.65 -18.99 4.72
CA ARG A 512 -11.57 -18.72 5.81
C ARG A 512 -10.76 -19.00 7.06
N THR A 513 -9.88 -18.08 7.42
CA THR A 513 -9.40 -17.94 8.77
C THR A 513 -10.65 -17.42 9.45
N ARG A 514 -11.44 -18.37 9.99
CA ARG A 514 -12.36 -18.18 11.11
C ARG A 514 -11.51 -17.50 12.21
N ARG A 515 -11.25 -16.20 12.07
CA ARG A 515 -10.79 -15.37 13.17
C ARG A 515 -11.99 -15.23 14.07
N LYS A 516 -12.03 -16.09 15.09
CA LYS A 516 -12.89 -15.94 16.28
C LYS A 516 -12.66 -14.51 16.79
N THR A 517 -13.54 -13.57 16.42
CA THR A 517 -13.66 -12.30 17.12
C THR A 517 -14.06 -12.65 18.54
N ALA A 518 -13.23 -12.29 19.51
CA ALA A 518 -13.55 -12.39 20.93
C ALA A 518 -14.96 -11.79 21.16
N ARG A 519 -15.90 -12.62 21.60
CA ARG A 519 -17.27 -12.17 21.90
C ARG A 519 -17.21 -11.22 23.09
N VAL A 520 -17.78 -10.03 22.92
CA VAL A 520 -17.95 -9.02 24.00
C VAL A 520 -18.98 -9.48 25.05
N LEU A 521 -19.74 -10.53 24.76
CA LEU A 521 -20.74 -11.11 25.66
C LEU A 521 -20.41 -12.59 25.89
N LYS A 522 -20.53 -13.03 27.15
CA LYS A 522 -20.44 -14.44 27.52
C LYS A 522 -21.42 -15.24 26.64
N PRO A 523 -21.04 -16.44 26.15
CA PRO A 523 -21.97 -17.35 25.49
C PRO A 523 -23.25 -17.49 26.32
N ARG A 524 -24.41 -17.55 25.67
CA ARG A 524 -25.71 -17.56 26.33
C ARG A 524 -25.81 -18.65 27.41
N THR A 525 -25.22 -19.81 27.16
CA THR A 525 -25.07 -20.93 28.09
C THR A 525 -24.30 -20.54 29.35
N LYS A 526 -23.14 -19.89 29.21
CA LYS A 526 -22.30 -19.45 30.34
C LYS A 526 -22.96 -18.31 31.14
N LEU A 527 -23.65 -17.38 30.47
CA LEU A 527 -24.46 -16.36 31.14
C LEU A 527 -25.67 -16.98 31.88
N GLN A 528 -26.28 -18.02 31.32
CA GLN A 528 -27.42 -18.71 31.92
C GLN A 528 -27.00 -19.58 33.11
N MET A 529 -25.81 -20.19 33.07
CA MET A 529 -25.16 -20.81 34.23
C MET A 529 -24.87 -19.80 35.34
N ASP A 530 -24.22 -18.67 35.02
CA ASP A 530 -23.94 -17.60 36.00
C ASP A 530 -25.24 -17.10 36.67
N ILE A 531 -26.33 -16.99 35.91
CA ILE A 531 -27.66 -16.58 36.42
C ILE A 531 -28.23 -17.67 37.35
N MET A 532 -28.08 -18.95 37.02
CA MET A 532 -28.58 -20.07 37.82
C MET A 532 -27.77 -20.26 39.12
N GLU A 533 -26.45 -20.17 39.05
CA GLU A 533 -25.55 -20.15 40.21
C GLU A 533 -25.88 -18.99 41.15
N HIS A 534 -26.10 -17.78 40.60
CA HIS A 534 -26.50 -16.61 41.39
C HIS A 534 -27.88 -16.77 42.06
N THR A 535 -28.73 -17.68 41.56
CA THR A 535 -30.02 -18.03 42.19
C THR A 535 -29.97 -19.21 43.16
N GLY A 536 -28.78 -19.80 43.39
CA GLY A 536 -28.52 -20.82 44.41
C GLY A 536 -28.61 -22.27 43.93
N TYR A 537 -28.51 -22.54 42.62
CA TYR A 537 -28.39 -23.90 42.07
C TYR A 537 -26.90 -24.23 41.84
N GLY A 538 -26.43 -25.40 42.29
CA GLY A 538 -25.04 -25.85 42.07
C GLY A 538 -24.78 -26.39 40.65
N ASP A 539 -23.52 -26.35 40.20
CA ASP A 539 -23.06 -26.58 38.83
C ASP A 539 -23.64 -27.85 38.17
N LEU A 540 -23.62 -28.98 38.88
CA LEU A 540 -24.12 -30.26 38.37
C LEU A 540 -25.63 -30.23 38.08
N LEU A 541 -26.41 -29.50 38.89
CA LEU A 541 -27.86 -29.35 38.70
C LEU A 541 -28.21 -28.35 37.59
N ALA A 542 -27.41 -27.28 37.46
CA ALA A 542 -27.59 -26.28 36.42
C ALA A 542 -27.30 -26.86 35.02
N SER A 543 -26.24 -27.66 34.89
CA SER A 543 -25.90 -28.39 33.66
C SER A 543 -26.99 -29.39 33.27
N LYS A 544 -27.47 -30.20 34.22
CA LYS A 544 -28.52 -31.20 33.98
C LYS A 544 -29.88 -30.58 33.60
N ALA A 545 -30.20 -29.40 34.13
CA ALA A 545 -31.41 -28.66 33.76
C ALA A 545 -31.33 -28.11 32.32
N LEU A 546 -30.16 -27.60 31.91
CA LEU A 546 -29.93 -27.10 30.54
C LEU A 546 -29.98 -28.21 29.49
N LEU A 547 -29.40 -29.38 29.77
CA LEU A 547 -29.48 -30.56 28.91
C LEU A 547 -30.93 -31.04 28.71
N MET A 548 -31.73 -31.08 29.78
CA MET A 548 -33.15 -31.44 29.71
C MET A 548 -33.98 -30.43 28.90
N GLU A 549 -33.70 -29.13 29.02
CA GLU A 549 -34.36 -28.08 28.24
C GLU A 549 -34.01 -28.20 26.74
N ARG A 550 -32.74 -28.49 26.42
CA ARG A 550 -32.22 -28.68 25.05
C ARG A 550 -32.86 -29.91 24.38
N ARG A 551 -32.93 -31.03 25.11
CA ARG A 551 -33.55 -32.28 24.65
C ARG A 551 -35.05 -32.10 24.38
N ARG A 552 -35.75 -31.34 25.23
CA ARG A 552 -37.17 -31.00 25.03
C ARG A 552 -37.41 -30.14 23.79
N LEU A 553 -36.54 -29.16 23.52
CA LEU A 553 -36.64 -28.30 22.34
C LEU A 553 -36.37 -29.08 21.03
N GLN A 554 -35.43 -30.03 21.04
CA GLN A 554 -35.19 -30.95 19.92
C GLN A 554 -36.38 -31.87 19.66
N GLU A 555 -37.02 -32.42 20.70
CA GLU A 555 -38.24 -33.24 20.53
C GLU A 555 -39.43 -32.44 19.98
N GLU A 556 -39.59 -31.18 20.39
CA GLU A 556 -40.60 -30.28 19.82
C GLU A 556 -40.34 -29.97 18.34
N ARG A 557 -39.08 -29.84 17.93
CA ARG A 557 -38.68 -29.67 16.52
C ARG A 557 -38.92 -30.95 15.70
N ARG A 558 -38.52 -32.14 16.18
CA ARG A 558 -38.82 -33.43 15.52
C ARG A 558 -40.31 -33.69 15.38
N ARG A 559 -41.13 -33.31 16.37
CA ARG A 559 -42.60 -33.40 16.27
C ARG A 559 -43.21 -32.48 15.21
N LYS A 560 -42.61 -31.31 14.97
CA LYS A 560 -43.04 -30.39 13.91
C LYS A 560 -42.65 -30.89 12.51
N SER A 561 -41.46 -31.46 12.34
CA SER A 561 -41.02 -32.01 11.04
C SER A 561 -41.76 -33.29 10.65
N ALA A 562 -42.08 -34.17 11.61
CA ALA A 562 -42.85 -35.39 11.35
C ALA A 562 -44.29 -35.14 10.87
N LYS A 563 -44.89 -33.99 11.25
CA LYS A 563 -46.22 -33.58 10.76
C LYS A 563 -46.22 -33.07 9.32
N VAL A 564 -45.09 -32.55 8.84
CA VAL A 564 -44.97 -32.00 7.48
C VAL A 564 -44.64 -33.10 6.46
N LYS A 565 -43.78 -34.07 6.83
CA LYS A 565 -43.37 -35.17 5.93
C LYS A 565 -44.46 -36.23 5.66
N ASN A 566 -45.58 -36.23 6.40
CA ASN A 566 -46.68 -37.19 6.22
C ASN A 566 -47.87 -36.68 5.38
N SER A 567 -47.75 -35.49 4.78
CA SER A 567 -48.80 -34.98 3.87
C SER A 567 -48.34 -35.02 2.41
N ARG A 568 -49.03 -35.89 1.64
CA ARG A 568 -49.17 -35.92 0.16
C ARG A 568 -48.13 -36.72 -0.65
N LYS A 569 -48.51 -37.93 -1.04
CA LYS A 569 -48.34 -38.38 -2.44
C LYS A 569 -49.73 -38.43 -3.11
N PRO A 570 -50.00 -37.67 -4.18
CA PRO A 570 -51.19 -37.89 -5.00
C PRO A 570 -50.94 -39.06 -5.98
N PRO A 571 -52.00 -39.76 -6.45
CA PRO A 571 -51.86 -40.99 -7.22
C PRO A 571 -51.53 -40.73 -8.69
N VAL A 572 -50.57 -41.51 -9.22
CA VAL A 572 -50.16 -41.51 -10.63
C VAL A 572 -51.26 -42.16 -11.49
N ARG A 573 -51.79 -41.43 -12.48
CA ARG A 573 -52.73 -41.98 -13.48
C ARG A 573 -51.96 -42.48 -14.70
N TYR A 574 -52.03 -43.78 -14.97
CA TYR A 574 -51.71 -44.38 -16.26
C TYR A 574 -52.81 -44.07 -17.29
N ALA A 575 -52.43 -43.69 -18.51
CA ALA A 575 -53.32 -43.75 -19.66
C ALA A 575 -52.55 -44.24 -20.90
N GLY A 576 -52.87 -45.45 -21.34
CA GLY A 576 -52.41 -46.02 -22.60
C GLY A 576 -53.43 -45.81 -23.73
N ALA A 577 -52.86 -45.62 -24.92
CA ALA A 577 -53.24 -46.18 -26.22
C ALA A 577 -54.51 -45.71 -26.97
N MET A 578 -54.26 -45.40 -28.26
CA MET A 578 -54.97 -45.80 -29.49
C MET A 578 -55.66 -44.73 -30.39
N VAL A 579 -55.08 -44.57 -31.59
CA VAL A 579 -55.67 -44.83 -32.95
C VAL A 579 -55.89 -43.66 -33.95
N GLN A 580 -55.00 -43.64 -34.95
CA GLN A 580 -55.13 -43.63 -36.44
C GLN A 580 -55.60 -42.42 -37.29
N LYS A 581 -54.71 -42.15 -38.28
CA LYS A 581 -54.88 -41.99 -39.76
C LYS A 581 -55.32 -40.64 -40.35
N GLY A 582 -54.54 -40.16 -41.34
CA GLY A 582 -55.07 -39.42 -42.50
C GLY A 582 -54.09 -38.55 -43.28
N LYS A 583 -53.65 -39.03 -44.45
CA LYS A 583 -52.74 -38.47 -45.48
C LYS A 583 -53.10 -37.10 -46.13
N ASN A 584 -52.03 -36.41 -46.56
CA ASN A 584 -51.75 -35.77 -47.88
C ASN A 584 -51.99 -34.25 -48.16
N HIS A 585 -50.86 -33.60 -48.49
CA HIS A 585 -50.52 -32.73 -49.65
C HIS A 585 -50.56 -31.17 -49.61
N THR A 586 -49.34 -30.62 -49.78
CA THR A 586 -48.85 -29.51 -50.65
C THR A 586 -48.91 -28.01 -50.24
N THR A 587 -47.69 -27.43 -50.35
CA THR A 587 -47.23 -26.09 -50.80
C THR A 587 -47.18 -24.87 -49.86
N ASN A 588 -45.92 -24.45 -49.64
CA ASN A 588 -45.33 -23.11 -49.50
C ASN A 588 -46.00 -22.06 -48.59
N GLU A 589 -45.28 -21.60 -47.56
CA GLU A 589 -44.52 -20.34 -47.58
C GLU A 589 -43.64 -20.20 -46.32
N LYS A 590 -42.48 -19.54 -46.49
CA LYS A 590 -41.58 -18.85 -45.55
C LYS A 590 -41.75 -19.09 -44.04
N GLU A 591 -40.65 -19.41 -43.35
CA GLU A 591 -40.06 -18.51 -42.35
C GLU A 591 -38.71 -19.01 -41.82
N ILE A 592 -37.86 -18.02 -41.50
CA ILE A 592 -36.56 -18.13 -40.85
C ILE A 592 -36.83 -17.98 -39.35
N GLY A 593 -36.36 -18.91 -38.52
CA GLY A 593 -36.27 -18.69 -37.08
C GLY A 593 -36.30 -19.96 -36.25
N ASP A 594 -35.47 -19.94 -35.21
CA ASP A 594 -35.54 -20.74 -33.97
C ASP A 594 -34.54 -21.90 -33.81
N LYS A 595 -33.34 -21.51 -33.35
CA LYS A 595 -32.33 -22.35 -32.69
C LYS A 595 -31.84 -21.65 -31.41
N GLY A 596 -32.76 -21.04 -30.66
CA GLY A 596 -32.43 -20.31 -29.43
C GLY A 596 -32.92 -21.00 -28.14
N ASN A 597 -33.90 -21.90 -28.22
CA ASN A 597 -34.64 -22.37 -27.05
C ASN A 597 -34.24 -23.76 -26.53
N GLN A 598 -33.12 -24.35 -26.98
CA GLN A 598 -32.61 -25.63 -26.49
C GLN A 598 -31.38 -25.52 -25.57
N ILE A 599 -30.92 -24.30 -25.28
CA ILE A 599 -29.77 -24.06 -24.40
C ILE A 599 -30.24 -23.66 -22.99
N VAL A 600 -31.37 -22.94 -22.88
CA VAL A 600 -31.88 -22.44 -21.59
C VAL A 600 -32.47 -23.54 -20.70
N GLU A 601 -33.18 -24.53 -21.27
CA GLU A 601 -33.71 -25.66 -20.47
C GLU A 601 -32.61 -26.62 -20.00
N LYS A 602 -31.41 -26.57 -20.60
CA LYS A 602 -30.27 -27.40 -20.19
C LYS A 602 -29.39 -26.70 -19.15
N GLU A 603 -29.38 -25.37 -19.13
CA GLU A 603 -28.71 -24.56 -18.09
C GLU A 603 -29.54 -24.54 -16.80
N GLU A 604 -30.87 -24.58 -16.86
CA GLU A 604 -31.73 -24.67 -15.65
C GLU A 604 -31.68 -26.07 -14.99
N GLU A 605 -31.50 -27.16 -15.74
CA GLU A 605 -31.29 -28.52 -15.17
C GLU A 605 -29.87 -28.68 -14.58
N GLU A 606 -28.85 -28.03 -15.14
CA GLU A 606 -27.49 -28.04 -14.59
C GLU A 606 -27.37 -27.14 -13.33
N GLU A 607 -28.17 -26.07 -13.20
CA GLU A 607 -28.25 -25.25 -11.97
C GLU A 607 -28.95 -25.99 -10.80
N GLU A 608 -29.96 -26.83 -11.06
CA GLU A 608 -30.62 -27.62 -9.99
C GLU A 608 -29.73 -28.77 -9.48
N GLU A 609 -28.88 -29.38 -10.33
CA GLU A 609 -27.92 -30.40 -9.90
C GLU A 609 -26.77 -29.80 -9.06
N GLU A 610 -26.30 -28.57 -9.36
CA GLU A 610 -25.27 -27.89 -8.56
C GLU A 610 -25.78 -27.45 -7.17
N GLU A 611 -27.05 -27.05 -7.03
CA GLU A 611 -27.64 -26.72 -5.72
C GLU A 611 -27.84 -27.97 -4.82
N GLU A 612 -28.14 -29.15 -5.40
CA GLU A 612 -28.24 -30.40 -4.64
C GLU A 612 -26.86 -30.91 -4.16
N GLU A 613 -25.79 -30.76 -4.96
CA GLU A 613 -24.43 -31.12 -4.54
C GLU A 613 -23.90 -30.20 -3.42
N GLU A 614 -24.22 -28.89 -3.43
CA GLU A 614 -23.84 -27.97 -2.33
C GLU A 614 -24.57 -28.29 -1.01
N GLU A 615 -25.83 -28.75 -1.04
CA GLU A 615 -26.56 -29.16 0.16
C GLU A 615 -26.02 -30.49 0.75
N GLU A 616 -25.60 -31.45 -0.09
CA GLU A 616 -24.99 -32.70 0.38
C GLU A 616 -23.59 -32.46 1.00
N GLU A 617 -22.77 -31.56 0.45
CA GLU A 617 -21.47 -31.18 1.06
C GLU A 617 -21.65 -30.46 2.41
N GLU A 618 -22.68 -29.62 2.57
CA GLU A 618 -22.97 -28.96 3.88
C GLU A 618 -23.45 -29.97 4.93
N GLU A 619 -24.20 -31.02 4.56
CA GLU A 619 -24.61 -32.07 5.51
C GLU A 619 -23.43 -32.97 5.91
N GLU A 620 -22.50 -33.30 5.00
CA GLU A 620 -21.28 -34.06 5.34
C GLU A 620 -20.33 -33.26 6.25
N GLU A 621 -20.15 -31.94 6.04
CA GLU A 621 -19.35 -31.10 6.94
C GLU A 621 -19.96 -30.98 8.35
N GLU A 622 -21.30 -30.97 8.48
CA GLU A 622 -21.97 -30.96 9.80
C GLU A 622 -21.83 -32.31 10.53
N GLU A 623 -21.84 -33.45 9.82
CA GLU A 623 -21.60 -34.76 10.43
C GLU A 623 -20.13 -34.94 10.89
N GLU A 624 -19.15 -34.45 10.13
CA GLU A 624 -17.74 -34.46 10.55
C GLU A 624 -17.47 -33.55 11.76
N GLU A 625 -18.09 -32.35 11.84
CA GLU A 625 -17.97 -31.47 13.03
C GLU A 625 -18.63 -32.12 14.29
N GLU A 626 -19.70 -32.91 14.14
CA GLU A 626 -20.32 -33.64 15.27
C GLU A 626 -19.47 -34.85 15.73
N GLU A 627 -18.83 -35.59 14.83
CA GLU A 627 -17.92 -36.70 15.20
C GLU A 627 -16.65 -36.20 15.91
N GLU A 628 -16.05 -35.09 15.46
CA GLU A 628 -14.89 -34.49 16.15
C GLU A 628 -15.24 -33.98 17.57
N GLU A 629 -16.44 -33.40 17.78
CA GLU A 629 -16.88 -32.98 19.13
C GLU A 629 -17.13 -34.17 20.06
N GLU A 630 -17.62 -35.31 19.56
CA GLU A 630 -17.78 -36.54 20.36
C GLU A 630 -16.43 -37.17 20.73
N GLU A 631 -15.43 -37.19 19.82
CA GLU A 631 -14.09 -37.69 20.14
C GLU A 631 -13.36 -36.81 21.18
N GLU A 632 -13.50 -35.47 21.12
CA GLU A 632 -12.92 -34.56 22.13
C GLU A 632 -13.58 -34.74 23.52
N GLU A 633 -14.89 -34.98 23.60
CA GLU A 633 -15.57 -35.26 24.88
C GLU A 633 -15.13 -36.61 25.50
N GLU A 634 -14.88 -37.64 24.68
CA GLU A 634 -14.37 -38.93 25.18
C GLU A 634 -12.92 -38.83 25.69
N GLU A 635 -12.05 -38.06 25.02
CA GLU A 635 -10.67 -37.83 25.49
C GLU A 635 -10.62 -37.05 26.80
N GLU A 636 -11.48 -36.03 26.99
CA GLU A 636 -11.56 -35.29 28.26
C GLU A 636 -12.07 -36.16 29.42
N GLU A 637 -13.05 -37.05 29.19
CA GLU A 637 -13.51 -38.00 30.22
C GLU A 637 -12.41 -39.01 30.61
N GLU A 638 -11.61 -39.50 29.65
CA GLU A 638 -10.48 -40.40 29.94
C GLU A 638 -9.35 -39.71 30.72
N GLU A 639 -9.07 -38.43 30.46
CA GLU A 639 -8.08 -37.66 31.22
C GLU A 639 -8.56 -37.39 32.67
N GLU A 640 -9.84 -37.05 32.87
CA GLU A 640 -10.39 -36.86 34.22
C GLU A 640 -10.39 -38.15 35.05
N GLU A 641 -10.64 -39.31 34.44
CA GLU A 641 -10.53 -40.60 35.14
C GLU A 641 -9.07 -40.91 35.54
N GLN A 642 -8.09 -40.61 34.67
CA GLN A 642 -6.67 -40.82 34.98
C GLN A 642 -6.15 -39.90 36.09
N GLU A 643 -6.61 -38.65 36.14
CA GLU A 643 -6.25 -37.73 37.23
C GLU A 643 -6.83 -38.18 38.57
N GLN A 644 -8.07 -38.68 38.59
CA GLN A 644 -8.68 -39.23 39.81
C GLN A 644 -7.94 -40.47 40.32
N GLU A 645 -7.53 -41.38 39.42
CA GLU A 645 -6.74 -42.55 39.81
C GLU A 645 -5.37 -42.15 40.37
N GLN A 646 -4.71 -41.12 39.84
CA GLN A 646 -3.45 -40.61 40.41
C GLN A 646 -3.63 -39.97 41.78
N GLU A 647 -4.68 -39.18 41.99
CA GLU A 647 -4.95 -38.56 43.30
C GLU A 647 -5.25 -39.62 44.37
N GLU A 648 -6.03 -40.66 44.03
CA GLU A 648 -6.29 -41.77 44.95
C GLU A 648 -5.00 -42.53 45.29
N GLN A 649 -4.10 -42.72 44.32
CA GLN A 649 -2.84 -43.40 44.53
C GLN A 649 -1.88 -42.57 45.42
N GLU A 650 -1.79 -41.25 45.22
CA GLU A 650 -1.02 -40.37 46.10
C GLU A 650 -1.56 -40.32 47.53
N GLU A 651 -2.89 -40.35 47.70
CA GLU A 651 -3.50 -40.34 49.03
C GLU A 651 -3.27 -41.67 49.76
N GLN A 652 -3.22 -42.77 49.02
CA GLN A 652 -2.88 -44.10 49.54
C GLN A 652 -1.40 -44.15 49.97
N ASP A 653 -0.47 -43.65 49.14
CA ASP A 653 0.96 -43.62 49.46
C ASP A 653 1.25 -42.76 50.71
N LYS A 654 0.58 -41.61 50.86
CA LYS A 654 0.70 -40.76 52.06
C LYS A 654 0.20 -41.47 53.33
N LYS A 655 -0.88 -42.27 53.24
CA LYS A 655 -1.40 -43.04 54.37
C LYS A 655 -0.46 -44.18 54.76
N ASP A 656 0.22 -44.79 53.78
CA ASP A 656 1.19 -45.85 54.04
C ASP A 656 2.49 -45.29 54.65
N GLU A 657 2.97 -44.11 54.23
CA GLU A 657 4.09 -43.41 54.86
C GLU A 657 3.78 -42.99 56.32
N GLU A 658 2.58 -42.47 56.60
CA GLU A 658 2.18 -42.10 57.96
C GLU A 658 2.06 -43.33 58.89
N ASN A 659 1.68 -44.49 58.35
CA ASN A 659 1.61 -45.73 59.12
C ASN A 659 2.99 -46.32 59.43
N GLU A 660 3.98 -46.18 58.53
CA GLU A 660 5.37 -46.63 58.81
C GLU A 660 6.04 -45.82 59.94
N PHE A 661 5.71 -44.53 60.08
CA PHE A 661 6.27 -43.69 61.17
C PHE A 661 5.61 -43.92 62.54
N SER A 662 4.46 -44.61 62.61
CA SER A 662 3.75 -44.85 63.88
C SER A 662 4.16 -46.15 64.61
N ASN A 663 4.99 -47.00 64.00
CA ASN A 663 5.39 -48.30 64.56
C ASN A 663 6.78 -48.32 65.24
N ASP A 664 7.41 -47.15 65.42
CA ASP A 664 8.72 -47.00 66.11
C ASP A 664 8.62 -46.27 67.48
N GLU A 665 7.44 -46.29 68.12
CA GLU A 665 7.24 -46.09 69.57
C GLU A 665 6.68 -47.36 70.22
#